data_AF-N1JLM2-F1
#
_entry.id   AF-N1JLM2-F1
#
_cell.length_a   1.000
_cell.length_b   1.000
_cell.length_c   1.000
_cell.angle_alpha   90.00
_cell.angle_beta   90.00
_cell.angle_gamma   90.00
#
_symmetry.space_group_name_H-M   'P 1'
#
loop_
_entity.id
_entity.type
_entity.pdbx_description
1 polymer ?
#
loop_
_entity_poly.entity_id
_entity_poly.type
_entity_poly.pdbx_seq_one_letter_code
_entity_poly.pdbx_strand_id
1 'polypeptide(L)'
;MSFLLLVLLLQSLSIAADCATDSCLLTLRSLPHISGRHAAAQGFCTAYLQDLTIDVPDEVKTACQDENNVLHQSRIASACACEVAPTETTPTLVTPAQITSPPAVAEVSFVEPCALVSSSSATQIATAPDAWPTVPAQLAHECLNSVPLNKTAAIQLVDAIAPYLEWQSDLAWKKDPPADYDCPAHDVIAALDQVRKNLVVNKYANEYVFQIDLYRVFLLGCDGHLVVFPDALFKGFVFRRERSLVSISEDERSLPVIKLYEDVYNSPEVASVVSQINGVDASAYVFNFSMNAPEYQAADSIYNSMFFNKASYAASSMKGYFSGGGRMEHIYPGPNTTFTFANGSSLVTQNKAIVMGNFENVTNGQQFYSAFCSVSSDYEEAVLEKEEYGSLTYPLIDSEYPLPVIKTNDSILTGYYLDGHGYEEVAVLSVLSFQPESLSEFQEVAQQFLVNAKQDGKSKIIIDLSSNEGGYTLLCYDLFRQFFPTIEQEGNARWRASKAFIAIAEIFSAGSDDFDPATATDTEIRRYLSWFSYHNDINVDNEPFKSFEEKYGPYTVKDDNFTNFVRWQLNNDLETSNDTYGLGIGITGYGSRKNFTQHFDANNIIMLYDGYCGSACHIFSGFMRMQAGVKSIAMGGRPKAGLIQGIGGVKGALVFSLKTIYDYAQSALPDATAAQADILKKLTSLPLQRTLGGYLNVRDYIYSDHLDDGLPAQYIREESDCRLFYTVKMITDIKALWIAAANAAFNGKDCAYGSLPKMT
;
A
#
# COMPACT_ATOMS: atom_id res chain seq x y z
N MET A 1 17.89 -15.89 -63.72
CA MET A 1 16.71 -15.33 -64.42
C MET A 1 15.75 -16.46 -64.72
N SER A 2 14.51 -16.31 -64.23
CA SER A 2 13.28 -17.07 -64.50
C SER A 2 13.33 -18.60 -64.34
N PHE A 3 12.53 -19.13 -63.40
CA PHE A 3 11.14 -19.49 -63.70
C PHE A 3 10.40 -19.86 -62.40
N LEU A 4 9.23 -19.21 -62.21
CA LEU A 4 7.98 -19.71 -61.59
C LEU A 4 8.13 -20.71 -60.42
N LEU A 5 7.85 -20.34 -59.17
CA LEU A 5 6.52 -20.06 -58.61
C LEU A 5 5.43 -21.04 -59.05
N LEU A 6 5.00 -21.83 -58.07
CA LEU A 6 3.68 -22.45 -57.92
C LEU A 6 3.34 -23.57 -58.91
N VAL A 7 3.00 -24.72 -58.31
CA VAL A 7 1.95 -25.69 -58.67
C VAL A 7 2.51 -27.10 -58.40
N LEU A 8 1.96 -27.91 -57.51
CA LEU A 8 0.82 -27.79 -56.60
C LEU A 8 0.86 -29.09 -55.77
N LEU A 9 0.56 -28.97 -54.48
CA LEU A 9 -0.30 -29.88 -53.73
C LEU A 9 -0.14 -31.40 -53.99
N LEU A 10 0.74 -32.06 -53.24
CA LEU A 10 0.57 -33.40 -52.66
C LEU A 10 1.76 -33.65 -51.71
N GLN A 11 1.52 -34.35 -50.59
CA GLN A 11 2.48 -34.72 -49.52
C GLN A 11 2.56 -33.79 -48.29
N SER A 12 1.40 -33.42 -47.75
CA SER A 12 1.23 -33.21 -46.31
C SER A 12 1.32 -34.56 -45.57
N LEU A 13 2.03 -34.59 -44.42
CA LEU A 13 1.99 -35.60 -43.35
C LEU A 13 2.81 -36.90 -43.52
N SER A 14 4.16 -36.86 -43.50
CA SER A 14 5.01 -37.95 -42.92
C SER A 14 6.55 -37.82 -43.07
N ILE A 15 7.16 -36.64 -43.28
CA ILE A 15 8.64 -36.48 -43.26
C ILE A 15 9.01 -35.12 -42.63
N ALA A 16 9.25 -35.09 -41.32
CA ALA A 16 10.03 -34.06 -40.61
C ALA A 16 10.24 -34.43 -39.12
N ALA A 17 9.79 -35.61 -38.68
CA ALA A 17 10.17 -36.16 -37.38
C ALA A 17 11.69 -36.33 -37.24
N ASP A 18 12.43 -36.42 -38.36
CA ASP A 18 13.90 -36.43 -38.39
C ASP A 18 14.56 -35.03 -38.46
N CYS A 19 13.78 -33.95 -38.55
CA CYS A 19 14.37 -32.60 -38.65
C CYS A 19 14.88 -32.06 -37.30
N ALA A 20 14.27 -32.43 -36.17
CA ALA A 20 14.56 -31.81 -34.86
C ALA A 20 15.94 -32.18 -34.27
N THR A 21 16.55 -33.26 -34.76
CA THR A 21 17.85 -33.78 -34.29
C THR A 21 18.99 -33.60 -35.29
N ASP A 22 18.72 -33.00 -36.46
CA ASP A 22 19.75 -32.80 -37.46
C ASP A 22 20.72 -31.68 -37.01
N SER A 23 21.99 -32.05 -36.85
CA SER A 23 23.04 -31.13 -36.38
C SER A 23 23.23 -29.93 -37.31
N CYS A 24 22.96 -30.10 -38.61
CA CYS A 24 23.08 -29.06 -39.62
C CYS A 24 21.93 -28.03 -39.46
N LEU A 25 20.69 -28.48 -39.20
CA LEU A 25 19.55 -27.60 -38.87
C LEU A 25 19.71 -26.90 -37.52
N LEU A 26 20.22 -27.62 -36.52
CA LEU A 26 20.51 -27.05 -35.20
C LEU A 26 21.58 -25.96 -35.29
N THR A 27 22.63 -26.17 -36.10
CA THR A 27 23.66 -25.15 -36.34
C THR A 27 23.15 -23.97 -37.14
N LEU A 28 22.29 -24.20 -38.14
CA LEU A 28 21.59 -23.12 -38.87
C LEU A 28 20.72 -22.27 -37.94
N ARG A 29 19.98 -22.90 -37.01
CA ARG A 29 19.21 -22.24 -35.95
C ARG A 29 20.09 -21.64 -34.84
N SER A 30 21.40 -21.88 -34.83
CA SER A 30 22.30 -21.50 -33.73
C SER A 30 23.46 -20.57 -34.12
N LEU A 31 23.47 -20.01 -35.34
CA LEU A 31 24.53 -19.10 -35.76
C LEU A 31 24.59 -17.82 -34.88
N PRO A 32 25.78 -17.32 -34.51
CA PRO A 32 25.95 -16.36 -33.40
C PRO A 32 25.71 -14.88 -33.75
N HIS A 33 25.58 -14.53 -35.04
CA HIS A 33 25.58 -13.13 -35.49
C HIS A 33 24.23 -12.58 -35.98
N ILE A 34 23.10 -13.25 -35.72
CA ILE A 34 21.78 -12.78 -36.20
C ILE A 34 20.68 -13.05 -35.14
N SER A 35 20.00 -12.01 -34.67
CA SER A 35 18.77 -12.14 -33.87
C SER A 35 17.55 -12.32 -34.79
N GLY A 36 16.62 -13.17 -34.36
CA GLY A 36 15.56 -13.72 -35.21
C GLY A 36 15.83 -15.15 -35.68
N ARG A 37 16.68 -15.95 -35.02
CA ARG A 37 17.22 -17.26 -35.48
C ARG A 37 16.27 -18.16 -36.23
N HIS A 38 15.00 -18.27 -35.85
CA HIS A 38 14.03 -19.05 -36.62
C HIS A 38 13.64 -18.32 -37.90
N ALA A 39 13.30 -17.04 -37.83
CA ALA A 39 13.07 -16.15 -38.98
C ALA A 39 14.32 -15.87 -39.85
N ALA A 40 15.53 -15.92 -39.28
CA ALA A 40 16.81 -15.69 -39.93
C ALA A 40 17.37 -16.98 -40.52
N ALA A 41 17.18 -18.13 -39.85
CA ALA A 41 17.39 -19.44 -40.46
C ALA A 41 16.32 -19.68 -41.54
N GLN A 42 15.05 -19.35 -41.31
CA GLN A 42 14.00 -19.32 -42.35
C GLN A 42 14.38 -18.37 -43.47
N GLY A 43 14.94 -17.21 -43.16
CA GLY A 43 15.41 -16.21 -44.14
C GLY A 43 16.60 -16.70 -44.96
N PHE A 44 17.63 -17.23 -44.30
CA PHE A 44 18.78 -17.88 -44.95
C PHE A 44 18.34 -19.10 -45.75
N CYS A 45 17.47 -19.94 -45.21
CA CYS A 45 16.96 -21.15 -45.87
C CYS A 45 16.05 -20.82 -47.05
N THR A 46 15.26 -19.77 -46.94
CA THR A 46 14.49 -19.22 -48.07
C THR A 46 15.44 -18.70 -49.14
N ALA A 47 16.52 -18.00 -48.77
CA ALA A 47 17.51 -17.47 -49.71
C ALA A 47 18.38 -18.56 -50.35
N TYR A 48 18.87 -19.53 -49.58
CA TYR A 48 19.74 -20.62 -50.03
C TYR A 48 19.01 -21.62 -50.93
N LEU A 49 17.74 -21.93 -50.62
CA LEU A 49 16.90 -22.75 -51.51
C LEU A 49 16.55 -22.05 -52.84
N GLN A 50 16.73 -20.72 -52.91
CA GLN A 50 16.57 -19.93 -54.13
C GLN A 50 17.89 -19.74 -54.91
N ASP A 51 19.04 -19.72 -54.24
CA ASP A 51 20.39 -19.67 -54.85
C ASP A 51 21.40 -20.49 -54.03
N LEU A 52 21.73 -21.69 -54.53
CA LEU A 52 22.66 -22.62 -53.88
C LEU A 52 24.13 -22.15 -53.89
N THR A 53 24.44 -21.02 -54.53
CA THR A 53 25.80 -20.45 -54.59
C THR A 53 26.11 -19.47 -53.45
N ILE A 54 25.11 -19.14 -52.61
CA ILE A 54 25.28 -18.32 -51.42
C ILE A 54 26.35 -18.94 -50.51
N ASP A 55 27.30 -18.11 -50.06
CA ASP A 55 28.35 -18.58 -49.18
C ASP A 55 27.76 -19.05 -47.84
N VAL A 56 28.09 -20.29 -47.50
CA VAL A 56 27.56 -20.96 -46.31
C VAL A 56 28.48 -20.63 -45.14
N PRO A 57 27.96 -20.19 -43.99
CA PRO A 57 28.78 -19.97 -42.79
C PRO A 57 29.60 -21.21 -42.45
N ASP A 58 30.87 -21.01 -42.10
CA ASP A 58 31.82 -22.11 -41.93
C ASP A 58 31.43 -23.04 -40.78
N GLU A 59 30.70 -22.53 -39.80
CA GLU A 59 30.11 -23.31 -38.71
C GLU A 59 29.02 -24.26 -39.24
N VAL A 60 28.19 -23.79 -40.18
CA VAL A 60 27.19 -24.62 -40.87
C VAL A 60 27.89 -25.61 -41.79
N LYS A 61 28.90 -25.21 -42.57
CA LYS A 61 29.71 -26.15 -43.38
C LYS A 61 30.27 -27.27 -42.51
N THR A 62 30.81 -26.95 -41.34
CA THR A 62 31.38 -27.92 -40.40
C THR A 62 30.31 -28.85 -39.82
N ALA A 63 29.15 -28.32 -39.42
CA ALA A 63 28.06 -29.10 -38.85
C ALA A 63 27.31 -29.99 -39.86
N CYS A 64 27.43 -29.67 -41.15
CA CYS A 64 26.80 -30.38 -42.27
C CYS A 64 27.76 -31.35 -43.00
N GLN A 65 28.97 -31.56 -42.50
CA GLN A 65 29.90 -32.60 -42.96
C GLN A 65 29.54 -33.99 -42.43
N ASP A 66 29.87 -35.03 -43.19
CA ASP A 66 29.74 -36.43 -42.74
C ASP A 66 30.90 -36.87 -41.82
N GLU A 67 30.88 -38.12 -41.37
CA GLU A 67 31.90 -38.71 -40.48
C GLU A 67 33.32 -38.76 -41.07
N ASN A 68 33.49 -38.48 -42.38
CA ASN A 68 34.77 -38.39 -43.08
C ASN A 68 35.16 -36.94 -43.44
N ASN A 69 34.45 -35.93 -42.90
CA ASN A 69 34.63 -34.50 -43.12
C ASN A 69 34.33 -34.01 -44.55
N VAL A 70 33.47 -34.71 -45.30
CA VAL A 70 33.02 -34.28 -46.64
C VAL A 70 31.71 -33.50 -46.52
N LEU A 71 31.67 -32.28 -47.09
CA LEU A 71 30.47 -31.43 -47.08
C LEU A 71 29.54 -31.78 -48.23
N HIS A 72 28.27 -32.06 -47.92
CA HIS A 72 27.22 -32.27 -48.92
C HIS A 72 26.23 -31.09 -48.96
N GLN A 73 26.19 -30.36 -50.07
CA GLN A 73 25.25 -29.23 -50.27
C GLN A 73 23.77 -29.66 -50.19
N SER A 74 23.46 -30.90 -50.58
CA SER A 74 22.11 -31.47 -50.46
C SER A 74 21.63 -31.59 -49.01
N ARG A 75 22.54 -31.72 -48.05
CA ARG A 75 22.22 -31.84 -46.63
C ARG A 75 21.79 -30.50 -46.02
N ILE A 76 22.39 -29.39 -46.46
CA ILE A 76 21.98 -28.02 -46.11
C ILE A 76 20.58 -27.71 -46.67
N ALA A 77 20.33 -28.07 -47.94
CA ALA A 77 19.02 -27.88 -48.56
C ALA A 77 17.91 -28.67 -47.84
N SER A 78 18.22 -29.90 -47.40
CA SER A 78 17.27 -30.73 -46.63
C SER A 78 16.94 -30.12 -45.26
N ALA A 79 17.94 -29.64 -44.52
CA ALA A 79 17.71 -28.93 -43.26
C ALA A 79 16.80 -27.70 -43.46
N CYS A 80 17.01 -26.96 -44.53
CA CYS A 80 16.24 -25.76 -44.84
C CYS A 80 14.78 -26.01 -45.27
N ALA A 81 14.45 -27.19 -45.79
CA ALA A 81 13.08 -27.56 -46.13
C ALA A 81 12.19 -27.79 -44.88
N CYS A 82 12.80 -28.03 -43.72
CA CYS A 82 12.10 -28.30 -42.45
C CYS A 82 11.47 -27.06 -41.78
N GLU A 83 11.47 -25.89 -42.43
CA GLU A 83 11.22 -24.57 -41.80
C GLU A 83 9.91 -23.85 -42.24
N VAL A 84 8.99 -24.45 -43.03
CA VAL A 84 7.83 -23.73 -43.65
C VAL A 84 6.44 -24.45 -43.48
N ALA A 85 5.34 -23.74 -43.11
CA ALA A 85 3.96 -24.28 -42.85
C ALA A 85 2.76 -23.44 -43.43
N PRO A 86 1.50 -23.97 -43.60
CA PRO A 86 0.29 -23.20 -44.01
C PRO A 86 -1.01 -23.27 -43.11
N THR A 87 -1.97 -22.33 -43.34
CA THR A 87 -3.02 -21.69 -42.48
C THR A 87 -4.53 -22.11 -42.61
N GLU A 88 -5.40 -21.64 -41.69
CA GLU A 88 -6.83 -21.95 -41.31
C GLU A 88 -8.03 -21.47 -42.20
N THR A 89 -9.29 -21.95 -41.95
CA THR A 89 -10.54 -21.16 -41.61
C THR A 89 -11.88 -21.99 -41.43
N THR A 90 -12.86 -21.42 -40.70
CA THR A 90 -14.10 -21.87 -39.95
C THR A 90 -15.47 -21.97 -40.75
N PRO A 91 -16.74 -22.03 -40.22
CA PRO A 91 -17.53 -22.84 -39.21
C PRO A 91 -18.99 -23.31 -39.65
N THR A 92 -19.74 -24.20 -38.94
CA THR A 92 -21.23 -24.14 -38.60
C THR A 92 -21.88 -25.40 -37.91
N LEU A 93 -23.06 -25.17 -37.26
CA LEU A 93 -23.98 -25.95 -36.36
C LEU A 93 -24.38 -27.42 -36.65
N VAL A 94 -24.70 -28.25 -35.61
CA VAL A 94 -26.01 -28.93 -35.21
C VAL A 94 -25.77 -29.99 -34.07
N THR A 95 -26.65 -30.11 -33.06
CA THR A 95 -26.71 -31.17 -31.99
C THR A 95 -27.77 -32.27 -32.29
N PRO A 96 -27.94 -33.39 -31.53
CA PRO A 96 -27.04 -34.24 -30.74
C PRO A 96 -27.22 -35.76 -31.07
N ALA A 97 -26.17 -36.59 -30.97
CA ALA A 97 -26.33 -38.05 -30.82
C ALA A 97 -25.14 -38.69 -30.08
N GLN A 98 -25.46 -39.46 -29.05
CA GLN A 98 -24.54 -40.22 -28.21
C GLN A 98 -23.72 -41.23 -29.04
N ILE A 99 -22.39 -41.19 -28.93
CA ILE A 99 -21.54 -42.39 -28.98
C ILE A 99 -20.43 -42.22 -27.92
N THR A 100 -20.34 -43.25 -27.08
CA THR A 100 -19.47 -43.44 -25.93
C THR A 100 -18.05 -43.85 -26.34
N SER A 101 -17.02 -43.02 -26.08
CA SER A 101 -15.67 -43.42 -25.60
C SER A 101 -14.76 -42.18 -25.44
N PRO A 102 -13.85 -42.13 -24.45
CA PRO A 102 -13.04 -40.94 -24.14
C PRO A 102 -11.92 -40.72 -25.16
N PRO A 103 -11.60 -39.48 -25.57
CA PRO A 103 -10.39 -39.21 -26.34
C PRO A 103 -9.15 -39.34 -25.45
N ALA A 104 -8.11 -39.96 -25.98
CA ALA A 104 -6.79 -40.04 -25.38
C ALA A 104 -6.24 -38.63 -25.08
N VAL A 105 -5.76 -38.46 -23.86
CA VAL A 105 -5.10 -37.23 -23.37
C VAL A 105 -3.83 -37.02 -24.19
N ALA A 106 -3.76 -35.91 -24.92
CA ALA A 106 -2.51 -35.38 -25.43
C ALA A 106 -1.68 -34.89 -24.24
N GLU A 107 -0.50 -35.46 -24.02
CA GLU A 107 0.47 -34.92 -23.05
C GLU A 107 0.90 -33.53 -23.51
N VAL A 108 0.30 -32.50 -22.92
CA VAL A 108 0.79 -31.13 -22.99
C VAL A 108 2.12 -31.13 -22.24
N SER A 109 3.22 -30.76 -22.89
CA SER A 109 4.49 -30.53 -22.21
C SER A 109 4.29 -29.39 -21.20
N PHE A 110 4.06 -29.74 -19.94
CA PHE A 110 3.88 -28.77 -18.86
C PHE A 110 5.20 -28.01 -18.68
N VAL A 111 5.21 -26.73 -19.04
CA VAL A 111 6.33 -25.83 -18.77
C VAL A 111 6.08 -25.21 -17.41
N GLU A 112 7.04 -25.35 -16.51
CA GLU A 112 6.91 -24.89 -15.13
C GLU A 112 6.88 -23.33 -15.09
N PRO A 113 5.81 -22.70 -14.58
CA PRO A 113 5.67 -21.24 -14.58
C PRO A 113 6.76 -20.48 -13.80
N CYS A 114 7.17 -20.95 -12.63
CA CYS A 114 8.26 -20.39 -11.84
C CYS A 114 9.62 -20.50 -12.55
N ALA A 115 9.87 -21.57 -13.33
CA ALA A 115 11.08 -21.63 -14.17
C ALA A 115 11.10 -20.53 -15.25
N LEU A 116 9.94 -20.22 -15.84
CA LEU A 116 9.82 -19.11 -16.79
C LEU A 116 10.01 -17.74 -16.12
N VAL A 117 9.48 -17.56 -14.90
CA VAL A 117 9.77 -16.35 -14.10
C VAL A 117 11.27 -16.24 -13.83
N SER A 118 11.88 -17.30 -13.32
CA SER A 118 13.32 -17.32 -12.97
C SER A 118 14.20 -16.96 -14.16
N SER A 119 14.00 -17.61 -15.30
CA SER A 119 14.78 -17.35 -16.53
C SER A 119 14.55 -15.94 -17.10
N SER A 120 13.30 -15.46 -17.10
CA SER A 120 12.95 -14.10 -17.55
C SER A 120 13.60 -13.04 -16.64
N SER A 121 13.50 -13.22 -15.33
CA SER A 121 14.07 -12.30 -14.34
C SER A 121 15.59 -12.23 -14.44
N ALA A 122 16.28 -13.38 -14.49
CA ALA A 122 17.73 -13.42 -14.66
C ALA A 122 18.18 -12.70 -15.95
N THR A 123 17.45 -12.85 -17.06
CA THR A 123 17.78 -12.17 -18.32
C THR A 123 17.63 -10.65 -18.21
N GLN A 124 16.57 -10.17 -17.55
CA GLN A 124 16.33 -8.75 -17.33
C GLN A 124 17.37 -8.13 -16.38
N ILE A 125 17.67 -8.79 -15.25
CA ILE A 125 18.70 -8.34 -14.30
C ILE A 125 20.07 -8.25 -14.98
N ALA A 126 20.42 -9.24 -15.80
CA ALA A 126 21.70 -9.22 -16.54
C ALA A 126 21.79 -8.05 -17.53
N THR A 127 20.66 -7.55 -18.03
CA THR A 127 20.60 -6.43 -18.98
C THR A 127 20.51 -5.07 -18.28
N ALA A 128 19.78 -4.99 -17.17
CA ALA A 128 19.55 -3.78 -16.39
C ALA A 128 19.54 -4.12 -14.89
N PRO A 129 20.71 -4.21 -14.24
CA PRO A 129 20.84 -4.65 -12.85
C PRO A 129 20.07 -3.79 -11.83
N ASP A 130 19.90 -2.51 -12.13
CA ASP A 130 19.21 -1.54 -11.26
C ASP A 130 17.70 -1.48 -11.52
N ALA A 131 17.18 -2.23 -12.50
CA ALA A 131 15.77 -2.25 -12.84
C ALA A 131 15.07 -3.50 -12.27
N TRP A 132 13.89 -3.29 -11.68
CA TRP A 132 13.06 -4.41 -11.24
C TRP A 132 12.55 -5.23 -12.43
N PRO A 133 12.77 -6.56 -12.46
CA PRO A 133 12.26 -7.40 -13.54
C PRO A 133 10.74 -7.45 -13.56
N THR A 134 10.18 -7.59 -14.75
CA THR A 134 8.73 -7.73 -14.92
C THR A 134 8.37 -8.94 -15.76
N VAL A 135 7.22 -9.53 -15.47
CA VAL A 135 6.62 -10.64 -16.23
C VAL A 135 5.13 -10.36 -16.49
N PRO A 136 4.48 -11.04 -17.45
CA PRO A 136 3.02 -10.99 -17.55
C PRO A 136 2.38 -11.40 -16.21
N ALA A 137 1.35 -10.68 -15.77
CA ALA A 137 0.70 -10.94 -14.48
C ALA A 137 0.16 -12.38 -14.39
N GLN A 138 -0.31 -12.93 -15.51
CA GLN A 138 -0.75 -14.31 -15.60
C GLN A 138 0.36 -15.31 -15.25
N LEU A 139 1.58 -15.09 -15.76
CA LEU A 139 2.70 -15.99 -15.51
C LEU A 139 3.10 -16.00 -14.02
N ALA A 140 3.12 -14.82 -13.40
CA ALA A 140 3.36 -14.70 -11.95
C ALA A 140 2.27 -15.42 -11.14
N HIS A 141 1.00 -15.23 -11.50
CA HIS A 141 -0.12 -15.92 -10.85
C HIS A 141 -0.07 -17.45 -11.03
N GLU A 142 0.35 -17.94 -12.20
CA GLU A 142 0.56 -19.37 -12.46
C GLU A 142 1.70 -19.94 -11.60
N CYS A 143 2.82 -19.20 -11.45
CA CYS A 143 3.90 -19.58 -10.54
C CYS A 143 3.40 -19.64 -9.09
N LEU A 144 2.68 -18.63 -8.59
CA LEU A 144 2.09 -18.65 -7.25
C LEU A 144 1.13 -19.84 -7.04
N ASN A 145 0.34 -20.21 -8.05
CA ASN A 145 -0.57 -21.36 -7.95
C ASN A 145 0.13 -22.72 -8.00
N SER A 146 1.39 -22.78 -8.45
CA SER A 146 2.21 -23.99 -8.42
C SER A 146 2.78 -24.31 -7.04
N VAL A 147 2.77 -23.35 -6.10
CA VAL A 147 3.42 -23.46 -4.79
C VAL A 147 2.66 -24.42 -3.87
N PRO A 148 3.22 -25.59 -3.49
CA PRO A 148 2.49 -26.56 -2.71
C PRO A 148 2.17 -26.04 -1.31
N LEU A 149 0.98 -26.38 -0.81
CA LEU A 149 0.56 -26.04 0.56
C LEU A 149 1.26 -26.95 1.57
N ASN A 150 2.00 -26.36 2.52
CA ASN A 150 2.40 -27.07 3.73
C ASN A 150 1.34 -26.86 4.82
N LYS A 151 0.35 -27.76 4.85
CA LYS A 151 -0.80 -27.66 5.75
C LYS A 151 -0.42 -27.51 7.22
N THR A 152 0.57 -28.27 7.69
CA THR A 152 0.99 -28.22 9.11
C THR A 152 1.56 -26.85 9.44
N ALA A 153 2.48 -26.34 8.61
CA ALA A 153 3.07 -25.02 8.80
C ALA A 153 2.02 -23.89 8.69
N ALA A 154 1.06 -24.01 7.78
CA ALA A 154 -0.03 -23.05 7.64
C ALA A 154 -0.96 -23.01 8.87
N ILE A 155 -1.31 -24.17 9.44
CA ILE A 155 -2.09 -24.23 10.69
C ILE A 155 -1.31 -23.61 11.84
N GLN A 156 -0.01 -23.92 11.97
CA GLN A 156 0.86 -23.33 12.99
C GLN A 156 0.94 -21.82 12.87
N LEU A 157 1.04 -21.28 11.66
CA LEU A 157 1.05 -19.84 11.41
C LEU A 157 -0.25 -19.19 11.89
N VAL A 158 -1.41 -19.73 11.50
CA VAL A 158 -2.72 -19.21 11.92
C VAL A 158 -2.88 -19.25 13.44
N ASP A 159 -2.48 -20.37 14.07
CA ASP A 159 -2.54 -20.52 15.52
C ASP A 159 -1.60 -19.53 16.25
N ALA A 160 -0.45 -19.23 15.65
CA ALA A 160 0.52 -18.28 16.21
C ALA A 160 0.15 -16.81 16.01
N ILE A 161 -0.67 -16.49 15.00
CA ILE A 161 -1.20 -15.13 14.77
C ILE A 161 -2.29 -14.78 15.79
N ALA A 162 -3.13 -15.76 16.18
CA ALA A 162 -4.31 -15.51 17.01
C ALA A 162 -4.03 -14.73 18.32
N PRO A 163 -2.98 -15.03 19.11
CA PRO A 163 -2.66 -14.26 20.33
C PRO A 163 -2.31 -12.79 20.08
N TYR A 164 -1.80 -12.45 18.89
CA TYR A 164 -1.52 -11.06 18.54
C TYR A 164 -2.80 -10.28 18.25
N LEU A 165 -3.80 -10.89 17.61
CA LEU A 165 -5.06 -10.19 17.29
C LEU A 165 -5.79 -9.66 18.53
N GLU A 166 -5.57 -10.26 19.71
CA GLU A 166 -6.10 -9.76 20.98
C GLU A 166 -5.64 -8.33 21.33
N TRP A 167 -4.61 -7.81 20.67
CA TRP A 167 -4.11 -6.44 20.83
C TRP A 167 -4.83 -5.41 19.96
N GLN A 168 -5.58 -5.83 18.95
CA GLN A 168 -6.40 -4.92 18.16
C GLN A 168 -7.45 -4.28 19.07
N SER A 169 -7.45 -2.95 19.17
CA SER A 169 -8.22 -2.24 20.19
C SER A 169 -9.73 -2.26 19.94
N ASP A 170 -10.15 -2.30 18.68
CA ASP A 170 -11.54 -2.04 18.28
C ASP A 170 -12.33 -3.28 17.83
N LEU A 171 -11.88 -4.50 18.17
CA LEU A 171 -12.49 -5.76 17.73
C LEU A 171 -14.01 -5.82 17.94
N ALA A 172 -14.49 -5.31 19.08
CA ALA A 172 -15.91 -5.31 19.42
C ALA A 172 -16.74 -4.46 18.43
N TRP A 173 -16.26 -3.29 18.02
CA TRP A 173 -16.93 -2.44 17.04
C TRP A 173 -16.72 -2.93 15.61
N LYS A 174 -15.57 -3.50 15.29
CA LYS A 174 -15.30 -4.02 13.95
C LYS A 174 -16.25 -5.16 13.58
N LYS A 175 -16.57 -6.01 14.56
CA LYS A 175 -17.58 -7.07 14.47
C LYS A 175 -19.02 -6.56 14.31
N ASP A 176 -19.34 -5.42 14.89
CA ASP A 176 -20.69 -4.87 14.94
C ASP A 176 -20.62 -3.33 14.92
N PRO A 177 -20.32 -2.73 13.76
CA PRO A 177 -20.15 -1.29 13.64
C PRO A 177 -21.51 -0.56 13.63
N PRO A 178 -21.52 0.75 13.91
CA PRO A 178 -22.70 1.58 13.70
C PRO A 178 -23.26 1.46 12.28
N ALA A 179 -24.58 1.60 12.13
CA ALA A 179 -25.26 1.38 10.85
C ALA A 179 -24.87 2.37 9.73
N ASP A 180 -24.32 3.52 10.10
CA ASP A 180 -23.81 4.57 9.20
C ASP A 180 -22.30 4.46 8.93
N TYR A 181 -21.63 3.42 9.44
CA TYR A 181 -20.25 3.10 9.07
C TYR A 181 -20.18 2.61 7.62
N ASP A 182 -19.26 3.17 6.84
CA ASP A 182 -19.15 2.91 5.40
C ASP A 182 -18.65 1.48 5.10
N CYS A 183 -18.00 0.82 6.06
CA CYS A 183 -17.45 -0.52 5.90
C CYS A 183 -18.35 -1.61 6.52
N PRO A 184 -18.42 -2.80 5.89
CA PRO A 184 -19.18 -3.91 6.44
C PRO A 184 -18.65 -4.38 7.80
N ALA A 185 -19.56 -4.93 8.61
CA ALA A 185 -19.20 -5.67 9.81
C ALA A 185 -18.24 -6.82 9.48
N HIS A 186 -17.15 -6.93 10.24
CA HIS A 186 -16.11 -7.93 10.03
C HIS A 186 -15.54 -8.44 11.35
N ASP A 187 -15.88 -9.68 11.70
CA ASP A 187 -15.34 -10.38 12.87
C ASP A 187 -13.99 -11.02 12.51
N VAL A 188 -12.90 -10.29 12.78
CA VAL A 188 -11.53 -10.69 12.43
C VAL A 188 -11.15 -12.03 13.09
N ILE A 189 -11.57 -12.26 14.34
CA ILE A 189 -11.28 -13.49 15.08
C ILE A 189 -12.01 -14.67 14.44
N ALA A 190 -13.30 -14.51 14.15
CA ALA A 190 -14.09 -15.55 13.48
C ALA A 190 -13.59 -15.83 12.05
N ALA A 191 -13.12 -14.80 11.34
CA ALA A 191 -12.53 -14.94 10.01
C ALA A 191 -11.22 -15.75 10.06
N LEU A 192 -10.33 -15.47 11.02
CA LEU A 192 -9.10 -16.25 11.22
C LEU A 192 -9.42 -17.72 11.58
N ASP A 193 -10.39 -17.94 12.46
CA ASP A 193 -10.89 -19.28 12.79
C ASP A 193 -11.44 -20.02 11.57
N GLN A 194 -12.09 -19.30 10.65
CA GLN A 194 -12.60 -19.89 9.42
C GLN A 194 -11.47 -20.31 8.48
N VAL A 195 -10.39 -19.53 8.38
CA VAL A 195 -9.17 -19.91 7.65
C VAL A 195 -8.57 -21.19 8.24
N ARG A 196 -8.45 -21.25 9.57
CA ARG A 196 -7.99 -22.45 10.28
C ARG A 196 -8.85 -23.68 9.97
N LYS A 197 -10.18 -23.55 10.04
CA LYS A 197 -11.12 -24.64 9.71
C LYS A 197 -10.94 -25.10 8.27
N ASN A 198 -10.82 -24.17 7.32
CA ASN A 198 -10.61 -24.46 5.91
C ASN A 198 -9.29 -25.23 5.67
N LEU A 199 -8.21 -24.90 6.39
CA LEU A 199 -6.96 -25.68 6.37
C LEU A 199 -7.20 -27.11 6.86
N VAL A 200 -7.86 -27.28 8.01
CA VAL A 200 -8.12 -28.61 8.60
C VAL A 200 -8.91 -29.51 7.66
N VAL A 201 -9.91 -28.97 6.95
CA VAL A 201 -10.73 -29.73 6.00
C VAL A 201 -10.19 -29.76 4.56
N ASN A 202 -8.93 -29.36 4.33
CA ASN A 202 -8.25 -29.38 3.02
C ASN A 202 -8.96 -28.59 1.92
N LYS A 203 -9.48 -27.39 2.22
CA LYS A 203 -10.13 -26.55 1.21
C LYS A 203 -9.17 -25.77 0.32
N TYR A 204 -7.95 -25.50 0.77
CA TYR A 204 -6.98 -24.74 0.00
C TYR A 204 -6.17 -25.66 -0.93
N ALA A 205 -6.07 -25.28 -2.20
CA ALA A 205 -5.37 -26.06 -3.21
C ALA A 205 -3.84 -25.92 -3.13
N ASN A 206 -3.34 -24.75 -2.71
CA ASN A 206 -1.93 -24.39 -2.71
C ASN A 206 -1.64 -23.30 -1.65
N GLU A 207 -0.37 -22.97 -1.42
CA GLU A 207 0.04 -21.97 -0.42
C GLU A 207 -0.51 -20.58 -0.76
N TYR A 208 -0.53 -20.20 -2.04
CA TYR A 208 -1.03 -18.91 -2.51
C TYR A 208 -2.50 -18.69 -2.15
N VAL A 209 -3.38 -19.65 -2.44
CA VAL A 209 -4.81 -19.54 -2.16
C VAL A 209 -5.07 -19.49 -0.65
N PHE A 210 -4.30 -20.21 0.16
CA PHE A 210 -4.32 -20.08 1.61
C PHE A 210 -3.93 -18.67 2.06
N GLN A 211 -2.80 -18.15 1.59
CA GLN A 211 -2.30 -16.86 2.04
C GLN A 211 -3.16 -15.69 1.57
N ILE A 212 -3.81 -15.76 0.40
CA ILE A 212 -4.81 -14.76 -0.01
C ILE A 212 -5.98 -14.74 0.98
N ASP A 213 -6.47 -15.91 1.40
CA ASP A 213 -7.59 -15.97 2.35
C ASP A 213 -7.17 -15.50 3.75
N LEU A 214 -5.94 -15.82 4.18
CA LEU A 214 -5.35 -15.27 5.41
C LEU A 214 -5.21 -13.75 5.33
N TYR A 215 -4.72 -13.20 4.21
CA TYR A 215 -4.56 -11.76 4.04
C TYR A 215 -5.91 -11.03 4.10
N ARG A 216 -6.95 -11.62 3.51
CA ARG A 216 -8.33 -11.08 3.55
C ARG A 216 -8.91 -10.94 4.94
N VAL A 217 -8.47 -11.75 5.92
CA VAL A 217 -8.85 -11.59 7.34
C VAL A 217 -8.54 -10.18 7.83
N PHE A 218 -7.44 -9.59 7.38
CA PHE A 218 -7.02 -8.25 7.80
C PHE A 218 -7.60 -7.16 6.89
N LEU A 219 -7.59 -7.39 5.57
CA LEU A 219 -8.05 -6.44 4.57
C LEU A 219 -9.49 -5.97 4.77
N LEU A 220 -10.39 -6.89 5.10
CA LEU A 220 -11.81 -6.58 5.24
C LEU A 220 -12.14 -5.87 6.55
N GLY A 221 -11.14 -5.61 7.40
CA GLY A 221 -11.29 -4.84 8.64
C GLY A 221 -11.34 -3.32 8.47
N CYS A 222 -11.16 -2.81 7.25
CA CYS A 222 -11.18 -1.37 6.92
C CYS A 222 -10.34 -0.50 7.86
N ASP A 223 -9.12 -0.95 8.13
CA ASP A 223 -8.24 -0.33 9.10
C ASP A 223 -6.81 -0.35 8.56
N GLY A 224 -6.28 0.86 8.32
CA GLY A 224 -4.92 1.09 7.83
C GLY A 224 -3.82 0.53 8.74
N HIS A 225 -4.10 0.43 10.05
CA HIS A 225 -3.19 -0.15 11.04
C HIS A 225 -3.36 -1.66 11.22
N LEU A 226 -4.42 -2.29 10.69
CA LEU A 226 -4.64 -3.74 10.80
C LEU A 226 -4.19 -4.45 9.52
N VAL A 227 -3.02 -5.09 9.57
CA VAL A 227 -2.48 -5.82 8.42
C VAL A 227 -1.45 -6.87 8.83
N VAL A 228 -1.36 -7.96 8.08
CA VAL A 228 -0.24 -8.89 8.10
C VAL A 228 0.20 -9.10 6.65
N PHE A 229 1.49 -9.30 6.43
CA PHE A 229 2.08 -9.47 5.09
C PHE A 229 2.59 -10.91 4.89
N PRO A 230 1.73 -11.88 4.51
CA PRO A 230 2.13 -13.27 4.30
C PRO A 230 3.27 -13.43 3.29
N ASP A 231 4.24 -14.27 3.62
CA ASP A 231 5.51 -14.35 2.88
C ASP A 231 5.39 -14.69 1.38
N ALA A 232 4.55 -15.64 0.98
CA ALA A 232 4.41 -16.05 -0.42
C ALA A 232 3.83 -14.91 -1.28
N LEU A 233 2.91 -14.13 -0.71
CA LEU A 233 2.29 -13.00 -1.40
C LEU A 233 3.23 -11.81 -1.53
N PHE A 234 3.99 -11.50 -0.47
CA PHE A 234 4.76 -10.27 -0.37
C PHE A 234 6.22 -10.40 -0.81
N LYS A 235 6.82 -11.60 -0.72
CA LYS A 235 8.18 -11.85 -1.26
C LYS A 235 8.17 -12.20 -2.75
N GLY A 236 7.05 -12.66 -3.29
CA GLY A 236 6.95 -13.09 -4.69
C GLY A 236 6.85 -11.93 -5.68
N PHE A 237 5.65 -11.34 -5.76
CA PHE A 237 5.28 -10.43 -6.84
C PHE A 237 4.38 -9.29 -6.35
N VAL A 238 4.45 -8.16 -7.06
CA VAL A 238 3.41 -7.11 -7.02
C VAL A 238 2.82 -6.90 -8.41
N PHE A 239 1.50 -6.84 -8.51
CA PHE A 239 0.77 -6.66 -9.76
C PHE A 239 0.62 -5.18 -10.13
N ARG A 240 0.66 -4.90 -11.44
CA ARG A 240 0.59 -3.55 -12.03
C ARG A 240 -0.28 -3.54 -13.27
N ARG A 241 -0.89 -2.38 -13.54
CA ARG A 241 -1.57 -2.05 -14.81
C ARG A 241 -0.79 -0.97 -15.55
N GLU A 242 -0.86 -0.96 -16.87
CA GLU A 242 -0.14 0.02 -17.71
C GLU A 242 -0.80 1.41 -17.78
N ARG A 243 -1.98 1.57 -17.20
CA ARG A 243 -2.76 2.81 -17.24
C ARG A 243 -3.22 3.20 -15.85
N SER A 244 -3.28 4.51 -15.65
CA SER A 244 -3.74 5.13 -14.42
C SER A 244 -5.02 5.91 -14.66
N LEU A 245 -5.79 6.20 -13.61
CA LEU A 245 -7.08 6.88 -13.74
C LEU A 245 -7.04 8.26 -13.10
N VAL A 246 -7.85 9.18 -13.61
CA VAL A 246 -8.22 10.42 -12.92
C VAL A 246 -9.73 10.52 -12.81
N SER A 247 -10.21 11.12 -11.72
CA SER A 247 -11.61 11.42 -11.47
C SER A 247 -11.78 12.94 -11.49
N ILE A 248 -12.34 13.49 -12.57
CA ILE A 248 -12.36 14.94 -12.80
C ILE A 248 -13.77 15.45 -13.11
N SER A 249 -14.09 16.64 -12.59
CA SER A 249 -15.25 17.43 -13.02
C SER A 249 -14.83 18.38 -14.14
N GLU A 250 -15.63 18.44 -15.20
CA GLU A 250 -15.34 19.27 -16.39
C GLU A 250 -15.72 20.75 -16.19
N ASP A 251 -16.59 21.06 -15.23
CA ASP A 251 -17.14 22.39 -14.95
C ASP A 251 -17.08 22.79 -13.46
N GLU A 252 -16.35 22.00 -12.64
CA GLU A 252 -16.21 22.14 -11.18
C GLU A 252 -17.51 21.91 -10.37
N ARG A 253 -18.62 21.53 -11.02
CA ARG A 253 -19.94 21.38 -10.37
C ARG A 253 -20.58 20.03 -10.64
N SER A 254 -20.54 19.58 -11.88
CA SER A 254 -21.02 18.29 -12.32
C SER A 254 -20.22 17.18 -11.65
N LEU A 255 -20.89 16.05 -11.40
CA LEU A 255 -20.26 14.87 -10.82
C LEU A 255 -19.06 14.44 -11.68
N PRO A 256 -17.94 14.01 -11.05
CA PRO A 256 -16.73 13.72 -11.78
C PRO A 256 -16.89 12.49 -12.68
N VAL A 257 -16.18 12.51 -13.80
CA VAL A 257 -16.06 11.42 -14.77
C VAL A 257 -14.66 10.80 -14.67
N ILE A 258 -14.56 9.51 -15.03
CA ILE A 258 -13.27 8.81 -15.08
C ILE A 258 -12.63 8.99 -16.45
N LYS A 259 -11.36 9.36 -16.49
CA LYS A 259 -10.52 9.36 -17.70
C LYS A 259 -9.19 8.66 -17.42
N LEU A 260 -8.48 8.26 -18.48
CA LEU A 260 -7.10 7.81 -18.33
C LEU A 260 -6.21 9.01 -17.99
N TYR A 261 -5.37 8.87 -16.96
CA TYR A 261 -4.41 9.88 -16.56
C TYR A 261 -3.48 10.24 -17.72
N GLU A 262 -2.99 9.23 -18.45
CA GLU A 262 -2.03 9.42 -19.53
C GLU A 262 -2.63 10.25 -20.68
N ASP A 263 -3.92 10.09 -20.97
CA ASP A 263 -4.61 10.87 -22.00
C ASP A 263 -4.85 12.31 -21.54
N VAL A 264 -5.25 12.50 -20.27
CA VAL A 264 -5.46 13.83 -19.67
C VAL A 264 -4.16 14.62 -19.57
N TYR A 265 -3.05 13.95 -19.22
CA TYR A 265 -1.74 14.58 -19.12
C TYR A 265 -1.19 15.01 -20.49
N ASN A 266 -1.31 14.14 -21.50
CA ASN A 266 -0.71 14.40 -22.81
C ASN A 266 -1.60 15.23 -23.75
N SER A 267 -2.93 15.06 -23.69
CA SER A 267 -3.87 15.65 -24.66
C SER A 267 -5.28 15.82 -24.06
N PRO A 268 -5.44 16.72 -23.05
CA PRO A 268 -6.66 16.83 -22.27
C PRO A 268 -7.92 17.14 -23.11
N GLU A 269 -7.78 17.92 -24.18
CA GLU A 269 -8.88 18.34 -25.06
C GLU A 269 -9.56 17.18 -25.81
N VAL A 270 -8.86 16.05 -25.95
CA VAL A 270 -9.37 14.85 -26.66
C VAL A 270 -9.48 13.63 -25.75
N ALA A 271 -9.17 13.78 -24.46
CA ALA A 271 -9.25 12.69 -23.48
C ALA A 271 -10.72 12.26 -23.29
N SER A 272 -11.02 11.03 -23.67
CA SER A 272 -12.38 10.47 -23.62
C SER A 272 -12.70 9.91 -22.24
N VAL A 273 -13.98 9.97 -21.87
CA VAL A 273 -14.49 9.33 -20.65
C VAL A 273 -14.37 7.82 -20.78
N VAL A 274 -13.82 7.18 -19.75
CA VAL A 274 -13.85 5.72 -19.59
C VAL A 274 -15.23 5.35 -19.08
N SER A 275 -16.04 4.76 -19.96
CA SER A 275 -17.41 4.34 -19.64
C SER A 275 -17.45 2.97 -18.97
N GLN A 276 -16.56 2.06 -19.36
CA GLN A 276 -16.49 0.73 -18.78
C GLN A 276 -15.05 0.25 -18.61
N ILE A 277 -14.83 -0.54 -17.56
CA ILE A 277 -13.60 -1.30 -17.33
C ILE A 277 -13.99 -2.77 -17.21
N ASN A 278 -13.38 -3.61 -18.04
CA ASN A 278 -13.69 -5.05 -18.14
C ASN A 278 -15.19 -5.34 -18.33
N GLY A 279 -15.87 -4.50 -19.12
CA GLY A 279 -17.30 -4.62 -19.44
C GLY A 279 -18.25 -4.19 -18.30
N VAL A 280 -17.73 -3.68 -17.19
CA VAL A 280 -18.50 -3.12 -16.07
C VAL A 280 -18.42 -1.60 -16.10
N ASP A 281 -19.47 -0.89 -15.72
CA ASP A 281 -19.44 0.57 -15.51
C ASP A 281 -18.17 0.99 -14.75
N ALA A 282 -17.45 1.99 -15.26
CA ALA A 282 -16.11 2.29 -14.78
C ALA A 282 -16.09 2.68 -13.28
N SER A 283 -17.04 3.48 -12.81
CA SER A 283 -17.11 3.88 -11.40
C SER A 283 -17.49 2.71 -10.50
N ALA A 284 -18.43 1.87 -10.93
CA ALA A 284 -18.79 0.65 -10.20
C ALA A 284 -17.62 -0.34 -10.14
N TYR A 285 -16.89 -0.52 -11.25
CA TYR A 285 -15.71 -1.39 -11.31
C TYR A 285 -14.64 -0.92 -10.32
N VAL A 286 -14.28 0.37 -10.37
CA VAL A 286 -13.24 0.95 -9.51
C VAL A 286 -13.60 0.80 -8.04
N PHE A 287 -14.83 1.15 -7.65
CA PHE A 287 -15.29 1.03 -6.27
C PHE A 287 -15.32 -0.44 -5.81
N ASN A 288 -15.88 -1.35 -6.60
CA ASN A 288 -15.94 -2.76 -6.23
C ASN A 288 -14.54 -3.38 -6.14
N PHE A 289 -13.62 -2.96 -7.01
CA PHE A 289 -12.24 -3.43 -6.96
C PHE A 289 -11.53 -2.95 -5.69
N SER A 290 -11.66 -1.67 -5.33
CA SER A 290 -11.01 -1.09 -4.14
C SER A 290 -11.55 -1.64 -2.82
N MET A 291 -12.84 -2.02 -2.78
CA MET A 291 -13.45 -2.67 -1.62
C MET A 291 -12.94 -4.09 -1.34
N ASN A 292 -12.09 -4.68 -2.20
CA ASN A 292 -11.47 -5.99 -1.89
C ASN A 292 -10.28 -5.88 -0.93
N ALA A 293 -9.64 -4.71 -0.82
CA ALA A 293 -8.56 -4.44 0.12
C ALA A 293 -8.58 -2.98 0.59
N PRO A 294 -9.64 -2.55 1.30
CA PRO A 294 -9.74 -1.19 1.78
C PRO A 294 -8.65 -0.91 2.82
N GLU A 295 -7.87 0.13 2.54
CA GLU A 295 -6.86 0.69 3.46
C GLU A 295 -7.42 1.84 4.29
N TYR A 296 -8.39 2.54 3.70
CA TYR A 296 -9.17 3.60 4.31
C TYR A 296 -10.53 3.05 4.76
N GLN A 297 -11.24 3.79 5.59
CA GLN A 297 -12.56 3.41 6.11
C GLN A 297 -13.71 4.18 5.47
N ALA A 298 -13.46 5.41 5.01
CA ALA A 298 -14.49 6.18 4.31
C ALA A 298 -14.58 5.71 2.85
N ALA A 299 -15.78 5.32 2.41
CA ALA A 299 -15.98 4.77 1.07
C ALA A 299 -15.60 5.74 -0.06
N ASP A 300 -15.69 7.04 0.20
CA ASP A 300 -15.27 8.08 -0.74
C ASP A 300 -13.73 8.23 -0.80
N SER A 301 -13.02 7.97 0.29
CA SER A 301 -11.55 7.93 0.32
C SER A 301 -10.98 6.64 -0.28
N ILE A 302 -11.62 5.49 -0.01
CA ILE A 302 -11.31 4.21 -0.68
C ILE A 302 -11.47 4.33 -2.21
N TYR A 303 -12.43 5.15 -2.66
CA TYR A 303 -12.58 5.46 -4.08
C TYR A 303 -11.47 6.39 -4.57
N ASN A 304 -11.18 7.48 -3.85
CA ASN A 304 -10.13 8.44 -4.21
C ASN A 304 -8.75 7.81 -4.39
N SER A 305 -8.37 6.86 -3.54
CA SER A 305 -7.05 6.23 -3.59
C SER A 305 -6.76 5.48 -4.90
N MET A 306 -7.80 5.13 -5.66
CA MET A 306 -7.68 4.48 -6.95
C MET A 306 -7.20 5.42 -8.07
N PHE A 307 -7.28 6.74 -7.86
CA PHE A 307 -7.00 7.74 -8.86
C PHE A 307 -5.66 8.43 -8.61
N PHE A 308 -5.04 8.89 -9.68
CA PHE A 308 -3.92 9.79 -9.61
C PHE A 308 -4.33 11.08 -8.90
N ASN A 309 -3.52 11.49 -7.94
CA ASN A 309 -3.49 12.85 -7.42
C ASN A 309 -2.02 13.27 -7.24
N LYS A 310 -1.78 14.59 -7.30
CA LYS A 310 -0.42 15.12 -7.36
C LYS A 310 0.34 14.96 -6.03
N ALA A 311 -0.36 15.03 -4.90
CA ALA A 311 0.24 14.84 -3.59
C ALA A 311 0.75 13.40 -3.40
N SER A 312 -0.08 12.40 -3.70
CA SER A 312 0.31 10.98 -3.64
C SER A 312 1.43 10.65 -4.61
N TYR A 313 1.42 11.22 -5.82
CA TYR A 313 2.50 11.05 -6.78
C TYR A 313 3.81 11.67 -6.28
N ALA A 314 3.77 12.88 -5.71
CA ALA A 314 4.95 13.48 -5.10
C ALA A 314 5.42 12.71 -3.86
N ALA A 315 4.49 12.09 -3.13
CA ALA A 315 4.76 11.33 -1.93
C ALA A 315 5.43 9.97 -2.22
N SER A 316 4.97 9.27 -3.27
CA SER A 316 5.24 7.83 -3.45
C SER A 316 5.65 7.43 -4.85
N SER A 317 5.69 8.37 -5.81
CA SER A 317 5.77 8.11 -7.27
C SER A 317 4.61 7.29 -7.85
N MET A 318 3.61 6.93 -7.02
CA MET A 318 2.45 6.16 -7.46
C MET A 318 1.43 7.04 -8.17
N LYS A 319 0.78 6.47 -9.20
CA LYS A 319 -0.25 7.16 -9.99
C LYS A 319 -1.66 6.69 -9.63
N GLY A 320 -1.89 6.48 -8.34
CA GLY A 320 -3.12 5.89 -7.79
C GLY A 320 -3.15 4.36 -7.85
N TYR A 321 -3.85 3.76 -6.89
CA TYR A 321 -3.86 2.32 -6.63
C TYR A 321 -4.48 1.47 -7.75
N PHE A 322 -5.19 2.09 -8.70
CA PHE A 322 -5.64 1.38 -9.90
C PHE A 322 -4.47 0.87 -10.73
N SER A 323 -3.44 1.68 -10.90
CA SER A 323 -2.27 1.36 -11.73
C SER A 323 -1.27 0.42 -11.01
N GLY A 324 -1.30 0.45 -9.68
CA GLY A 324 -0.40 -0.26 -8.77
C GLY A 324 -0.28 0.52 -7.47
N GLY A 325 0.05 -0.16 -6.37
CA GLY A 325 0.12 0.45 -5.04
C GLY A 325 -1.02 0.06 -4.12
N GLY A 326 -0.85 0.45 -2.85
CA GLY A 326 -1.73 0.07 -1.75
C GLY A 326 -1.84 -1.43 -1.58
N ARG A 327 -2.78 -1.86 -0.73
CA ARG A 327 -3.01 -3.28 -0.42
C ARG A 327 -3.45 -4.13 -1.62
N MET A 328 -4.01 -3.51 -2.66
CA MET A 328 -4.53 -4.21 -3.85
C MET A 328 -3.45 -4.76 -4.77
N GLU A 329 -2.19 -4.32 -4.64
CA GLU A 329 -1.14 -4.75 -5.55
C GLU A 329 -0.73 -6.23 -5.40
N HIS A 330 -1.11 -6.88 -4.31
CA HIS A 330 -0.89 -8.32 -4.11
C HIS A 330 -2.07 -9.18 -4.57
N ILE A 331 -3.13 -8.55 -5.10
CA ILE A 331 -4.32 -9.24 -5.61
C ILE A 331 -4.24 -9.28 -7.13
N TYR A 332 -4.25 -10.49 -7.69
CA TYR A 332 -4.14 -10.71 -9.12
C TYR A 332 -5.30 -10.02 -9.88
N PRO A 333 -5.01 -9.03 -10.76
CA PRO A 333 -6.05 -8.25 -11.43
C PRO A 333 -6.62 -8.92 -12.69
N GLY A 334 -6.20 -10.16 -12.99
CA GLY A 334 -6.43 -10.81 -14.27
C GLY A 334 -5.30 -10.54 -15.28
N PRO A 335 -5.31 -11.21 -16.45
CA PRO A 335 -4.22 -11.13 -17.43
C PRO A 335 -4.20 -9.80 -18.18
N ASN A 336 -5.37 -9.19 -18.41
CA ASN A 336 -5.53 -7.95 -19.17
C ASN A 336 -6.52 -7.02 -18.47
N THR A 337 -6.46 -5.73 -18.81
CA THR A 337 -7.48 -4.73 -18.48
C THR A 337 -8.04 -4.14 -19.76
N THR A 338 -9.37 -4.12 -19.90
CA THR A 338 -10.08 -3.56 -21.07
C THR A 338 -10.79 -2.28 -20.68
N PHE A 339 -10.53 -1.18 -21.38
CA PHE A 339 -11.21 0.10 -21.25
C PHE A 339 -12.13 0.32 -22.45
N THR A 340 -13.38 0.71 -22.21
CA THR A 340 -14.33 1.15 -23.25
C THR A 340 -14.63 2.62 -23.04
N PHE A 341 -14.45 3.42 -24.10
CA PHE A 341 -14.56 4.87 -24.02
C PHE A 341 -15.91 5.37 -24.54
N ALA A 342 -16.35 6.53 -24.06
CA ALA A 342 -17.61 7.15 -24.46
C ALA A 342 -17.66 7.54 -25.95
N ASN A 343 -16.50 7.68 -26.61
CA ASN A 343 -16.41 7.90 -28.06
C ASN A 343 -16.55 6.60 -28.90
N GLY A 344 -16.78 5.45 -28.26
CA GLY A 344 -16.95 4.15 -28.90
C GLY A 344 -15.66 3.38 -29.18
N SER A 345 -14.49 3.93 -28.85
CA SER A 345 -13.22 3.20 -28.95
C SER A 345 -13.00 2.28 -27.74
N SER A 346 -12.01 1.39 -27.84
CA SER A 346 -11.60 0.50 -26.76
C SER A 346 -10.09 0.33 -26.71
N LEU A 347 -9.53 0.14 -25.52
CA LEU A 347 -8.12 -0.18 -25.29
C LEU A 347 -8.02 -1.44 -24.44
N VAL A 348 -7.18 -2.39 -24.86
CA VAL A 348 -6.84 -3.57 -24.06
C VAL A 348 -5.34 -3.51 -23.74
N THR A 349 -5.00 -3.59 -22.47
CA THR A 349 -3.60 -3.61 -22.00
C THR A 349 -3.32 -4.89 -21.24
N GLN A 350 -2.12 -5.46 -21.42
CA GLN A 350 -1.67 -6.59 -20.62
C GLN A 350 -1.26 -6.13 -19.21
N ASN A 351 -1.77 -6.81 -18.18
CA ASN A 351 -1.34 -6.56 -16.81
C ASN A 351 0.01 -7.23 -16.56
N LYS A 352 0.85 -6.61 -15.73
CA LYS A 352 2.21 -7.08 -15.43
C LYS A 352 2.35 -7.40 -13.95
N ALA A 353 3.39 -8.15 -13.61
CA ALA A 353 3.87 -8.34 -12.27
C ALA A 353 5.33 -7.94 -12.19
N ILE A 354 5.69 -7.17 -11.17
CA ILE A 354 7.08 -6.93 -10.78
C ILE A 354 7.53 -8.11 -9.93
N VAL A 355 8.73 -8.62 -10.21
CA VAL A 355 9.35 -9.73 -9.47
C VAL A 355 10.16 -9.13 -8.32
N MET A 356 9.68 -9.33 -7.09
CA MET A 356 10.26 -8.70 -5.89
C MET A 356 11.38 -9.54 -5.28
N GLY A 357 11.17 -10.85 -5.18
CA GLY A 357 12.12 -11.78 -4.58
C GLY A 357 13.25 -12.19 -5.51
N ASN A 358 14.30 -12.79 -4.95
CA ASN A 358 15.32 -13.44 -5.74
C ASN A 358 14.81 -14.81 -6.25
N PHE A 359 14.52 -14.91 -7.55
CA PHE A 359 14.08 -16.14 -8.21
C PHE A 359 15.24 -16.99 -8.76
N GLU A 360 16.48 -16.68 -8.44
CA GLU A 360 17.62 -17.53 -8.77
C GLU A 360 17.39 -18.95 -8.22
N ASN A 361 17.51 -19.95 -9.08
CA ASN A 361 17.26 -21.36 -8.75
C ASN A 361 15.82 -21.71 -8.32
N VAL A 362 14.85 -20.80 -8.49
CA VAL A 362 13.42 -21.08 -8.27
C VAL A 362 12.81 -21.61 -9.57
N THR A 363 12.96 -22.91 -9.81
CA THR A 363 12.50 -23.58 -11.05
C THR A 363 11.14 -24.26 -10.93
N ASN A 364 10.56 -24.29 -9.73
CA ASN A 364 9.21 -24.78 -9.50
C ASN A 364 8.57 -24.25 -8.21
N GLY A 365 7.27 -24.47 -8.05
CA GLY A 365 6.54 -24.09 -6.84
C GLY A 365 7.11 -24.65 -5.53
N GLN A 366 7.70 -25.86 -5.52
CA GLN A 366 8.33 -26.40 -4.31
C GLN A 366 9.58 -25.62 -3.92
N GLN A 367 10.39 -25.20 -4.91
CA GLN A 367 11.54 -24.33 -4.67
C GLN A 367 11.13 -22.92 -4.30
N PHE A 368 10.01 -22.40 -4.84
CA PHE A 368 9.43 -21.15 -4.38
C PHE A 368 9.12 -21.23 -2.88
N TYR A 369 8.42 -22.30 -2.45
CA TYR A 369 8.09 -22.50 -1.03
C TYR A 369 9.37 -22.50 -0.18
N SER A 370 10.39 -23.25 -0.59
CA SER A 370 11.66 -23.32 0.14
C SER A 370 12.45 -22.01 0.15
N ALA A 371 12.31 -21.16 -0.88
CA ALA A 371 13.02 -19.88 -0.95
C ALA A 371 12.34 -18.80 -0.11
N PHE A 372 11.00 -18.76 -0.10
CA PHE A 372 10.26 -17.62 0.43
C PHE A 372 9.45 -17.93 1.69
N CYS A 373 9.02 -19.18 1.89
CA CYS A 373 8.04 -19.56 2.91
C CYS A 373 8.60 -20.43 4.04
N SER A 374 9.85 -20.88 3.94
CA SER A 374 10.47 -21.69 4.99
C SER A 374 10.93 -20.83 6.16
N VAL A 375 10.73 -21.35 7.38
CA VAL A 375 11.33 -20.80 8.59
C VAL A 375 12.83 -21.11 8.59
N SER A 376 13.67 -20.09 8.76
CA SER A 376 15.11 -20.26 8.97
C SER A 376 15.41 -20.58 10.44
N SER A 377 16.36 -21.48 10.69
CA SER A 377 16.92 -21.73 12.03
C SER A 377 17.69 -20.54 12.59
N ASP A 378 18.18 -19.67 11.71
CA ASP A 378 19.08 -18.56 12.05
C ASP A 378 18.33 -17.25 12.29
N TYR A 379 17.00 -17.35 12.44
CA TYR A 379 16.12 -16.20 12.59
C TYR A 379 16.43 -15.34 13.83
N GLU A 380 17.00 -15.93 14.88
CA GLU A 380 17.37 -15.17 16.10
C GLU A 380 18.49 -14.14 15.87
N GLU A 381 19.35 -14.28 14.85
CA GLU A 381 20.40 -13.29 14.54
C GLU A 381 19.94 -12.16 13.59
N ALA A 382 19.00 -12.43 12.68
CA ALA A 382 18.53 -11.43 11.69
C ALA A 382 17.55 -10.38 12.29
N VAL A 383 16.90 -10.69 13.41
CA VAL A 383 15.90 -9.82 14.08
C VAL A 383 16.55 -8.70 14.90
N LEU A 384 17.86 -8.76 15.11
CA LEU A 384 18.64 -7.72 15.78
C LEU A 384 19.00 -6.54 14.86
N GLU A 385 18.78 -6.65 13.54
CA GLU A 385 18.79 -5.49 12.66
C GLU A 385 17.46 -4.73 12.81
N LYS A 386 17.56 -3.59 13.53
CA LYS A 386 16.54 -2.59 13.83
C LYS A 386 15.31 -2.60 12.89
N GLU A 387 14.11 -2.65 13.48
CA GLU A 387 12.98 -1.88 12.92
C GLU A 387 13.37 -0.39 13.02
N GLU A 388 14.14 0.10 12.05
CA GLU A 388 14.13 1.53 11.77
C GLU A 388 12.79 1.77 11.07
N TYR A 389 11.90 2.52 11.73
CA TYR A 389 10.86 3.24 11.01
C TYR A 389 11.61 4.14 10.04
N GLY A 390 11.76 3.67 8.80
CA GLY A 390 12.46 4.42 7.76
C GLY A 390 11.87 5.82 7.71
N SER A 391 12.72 6.84 7.78
CA SER A 391 12.29 8.19 7.47
C SER A 391 11.73 8.22 6.06
N LEU A 392 10.64 8.97 5.86
CA LEU A 392 10.07 9.13 4.53
C LEU A 392 10.76 10.32 3.86
N THR A 393 11.37 10.08 2.71
CA THR A 393 11.94 11.13 1.88
C THR A 393 11.05 11.37 0.68
N TYR A 394 10.81 12.64 0.35
CA TYR A 394 9.88 13.04 -0.70
C TYR A 394 10.59 13.79 -1.84
N PRO A 395 11.47 13.11 -2.60
CA PRO A 395 12.33 13.77 -3.58
C PRO A 395 11.55 14.39 -4.74
N LEU A 396 10.33 13.91 -5.02
CA LEU A 396 9.53 14.41 -6.14
C LEU A 396 8.88 15.77 -5.86
N ILE A 397 8.91 16.28 -4.62
CA ILE A 397 8.36 17.59 -4.30
C ILE A 397 9.05 18.70 -5.10
N ASP A 398 10.37 18.64 -5.25
CA ASP A 398 11.12 19.66 -6.00
C ASP A 398 10.77 19.71 -7.49
N SER A 399 10.30 18.59 -8.07
CA SER A 399 9.83 18.54 -9.45
C SER A 399 8.32 18.81 -9.60
N GLU A 400 7.52 18.43 -8.61
CA GLU A 400 6.06 18.41 -8.72
C GLU A 400 5.38 19.62 -8.07
N TYR A 401 6.06 20.34 -7.18
CA TYR A 401 5.53 21.49 -6.48
C TYR A 401 6.26 22.78 -6.92
N PRO A 402 5.64 23.97 -6.73
CA PRO A 402 6.34 25.23 -6.97
C PRO A 402 7.56 25.38 -6.05
N LEU A 403 8.42 26.36 -6.33
CA LEU A 403 9.56 26.64 -5.46
C LEU A 403 9.07 27.03 -4.05
N PRO A 404 9.54 26.35 -2.98
CA PRO A 404 9.12 26.66 -1.63
C PRO A 404 9.82 27.89 -1.05
N VAL A 405 9.16 28.52 -0.08
CA VAL A 405 9.76 29.60 0.74
C VAL A 405 10.69 28.99 1.80
N ILE A 406 10.27 27.86 2.37
CA ILE A 406 11.04 27.08 3.34
C ILE A 406 10.57 25.62 3.28
N LYS A 407 11.46 24.67 3.55
CA LYS A 407 11.13 23.25 3.65
C LYS A 407 12.09 22.52 4.58
N THR A 408 11.68 21.36 5.06
CA THR A 408 12.59 20.35 5.62
C THR A 408 13.44 19.71 4.52
N ASN A 409 14.58 19.13 4.88
CA ASN A 409 15.49 18.45 3.94
C ASN A 409 14.81 17.32 3.16
N ASP A 410 13.98 16.54 3.85
CA ASP A 410 13.18 15.45 3.28
C ASP A 410 11.93 15.93 2.50
N SER A 411 11.66 17.25 2.50
CA SER A 411 10.50 17.91 1.88
C SER A 411 9.12 17.48 2.43
N ILE A 412 9.05 16.81 3.57
CA ILE A 412 7.80 16.35 4.20
C ILE A 412 6.91 17.51 4.68
N LEU A 413 7.54 18.59 5.12
CA LEU A 413 6.91 19.83 5.57
C LEU A 413 7.44 20.98 4.74
N THR A 414 6.55 21.59 3.97
CA THR A 414 6.94 22.64 3.03
C THR A 414 6.01 23.83 3.07
N GLY A 415 6.58 25.03 3.20
CA GLY A 415 5.89 26.30 3.20
C GLY A 415 5.97 27.03 1.86
N TYR A 416 4.82 27.51 1.38
CA TYR A 416 4.68 28.24 0.12
C TYR A 416 3.87 29.53 0.31
N TYR A 417 4.02 30.46 -0.61
CA TYR A 417 3.08 31.58 -0.79
C TYR A 417 2.34 31.43 -2.09
N LEU A 418 1.05 31.75 -2.08
CA LEU A 418 0.22 31.68 -3.27
C LEU A 418 0.41 32.95 -4.10
N ASP A 419 0.75 32.78 -5.38
CA ASP A 419 0.95 33.89 -6.31
C ASP A 419 -0.32 34.23 -7.09
N GLY A 420 -0.47 35.52 -7.43
CA GLY A 420 -1.52 36.02 -8.31
C GLY A 420 -2.47 37.00 -7.62
N HIS A 421 -3.15 37.80 -8.45
CA HIS A 421 -4.05 38.85 -7.97
C HIS A 421 -5.20 38.27 -7.14
N GLY A 422 -5.30 38.68 -5.87
CA GLY A 422 -6.30 38.22 -4.91
C GLY A 422 -5.86 37.07 -4.00
N TYR A 423 -4.58 36.66 -4.07
CA TYR A 423 -4.00 35.60 -3.24
C TYR A 423 -2.77 36.06 -2.45
N GLU A 424 -2.43 37.35 -2.50
CA GLU A 424 -1.21 37.92 -1.91
C GLU A 424 -1.10 37.68 -0.40
N GLU A 425 -2.24 37.54 0.28
CA GLU A 425 -2.31 37.29 1.73
C GLU A 425 -2.35 35.79 2.11
N VAL A 426 -2.28 34.88 1.13
CA VAL A 426 -2.46 33.43 1.34
C VAL A 426 -1.11 32.71 1.39
N ALA A 427 -0.86 32.05 2.52
CA ALA A 427 0.19 31.06 2.70
C ALA A 427 -0.34 29.63 2.51
N VAL A 428 0.54 28.68 2.20
CA VAL A 428 0.21 27.25 2.18
C VAL A 428 1.28 26.49 2.95
N LEU A 429 0.87 25.69 3.94
CA LEU A 429 1.71 24.72 4.60
C LEU A 429 1.30 23.32 4.14
N SER A 430 2.14 22.70 3.32
CA SER A 430 1.97 21.31 2.89
C SER A 430 2.60 20.39 3.93
N VAL A 431 1.80 19.50 4.52
CA VAL A 431 2.23 18.50 5.50
C VAL A 431 1.93 17.13 4.92
N LEU A 432 2.92 16.50 4.28
CA LEU A 432 2.73 15.22 3.60
C LEU A 432 2.74 14.03 4.57
N SER A 433 3.37 14.17 5.73
CA SER A 433 3.37 13.17 6.80
C SER A 433 3.91 13.79 8.10
N PHE A 434 3.66 13.13 9.23
CA PHE A 434 4.26 13.41 10.53
C PHE A 434 5.45 12.49 10.85
N GLN A 435 6.08 11.87 9.85
CA GLN A 435 7.24 10.98 10.00
C GLN A 435 8.48 11.55 9.30
N PRO A 436 9.01 12.71 9.76
CA PRO A 436 10.17 13.34 9.16
C PRO A 436 11.45 12.54 9.45
N GLU A 437 12.50 12.81 8.68
CA GLU A 437 13.87 12.38 8.98
C GLU A 437 14.39 13.03 10.27
N SER A 438 14.01 14.28 10.51
CA SER A 438 14.37 15.02 11.73
C SER A 438 13.15 15.69 12.36
N LEU A 439 12.80 15.24 13.58
CA LEU A 439 11.71 15.79 14.38
C LEU A 439 11.94 17.25 14.76
N SER A 440 13.19 17.59 15.12
CA SER A 440 13.57 18.96 15.50
C SER A 440 13.56 19.90 14.29
N GLU A 441 14.00 19.44 13.11
CA GLU A 441 13.93 20.22 11.88
C GLU A 441 12.48 20.50 11.48
N PHE A 442 11.60 19.49 11.53
CA PHE A 442 10.17 19.68 11.26
C PHE A 442 9.57 20.76 12.19
N GLN A 443 9.86 20.67 13.50
CA GLN A 443 9.39 21.62 14.48
C GLN A 443 9.89 23.04 14.20
N GLU A 444 11.17 23.20 13.86
CA GLU A 444 11.78 24.50 13.57
C GLU A 444 11.26 25.11 12.27
N VAL A 445 11.15 24.31 11.20
CA VAL A 445 10.62 24.76 9.90
C VAL A 445 9.16 25.21 10.03
N ALA A 446 8.32 24.47 10.76
CA ALA A 446 6.95 24.88 11.06
C ALA A 446 6.92 26.25 11.74
N GLN A 447 7.71 26.40 12.81
CA GLN A 447 7.75 27.60 13.62
C GLN A 447 8.22 28.80 12.80
N GLN A 448 9.31 28.64 12.05
CA GLN A 448 9.89 29.68 11.22
C GLN A 448 8.93 30.09 10.09
N PHE A 449 8.23 29.13 9.48
CA PHE A 449 7.26 29.43 8.44
C PHE A 449 6.09 30.28 8.95
N LEU A 450 5.52 29.94 10.11
CA LEU A 450 4.41 30.70 10.69
C LEU A 450 4.81 32.14 11.04
N VAL A 451 6.02 32.33 11.57
CA VAL A 451 6.59 33.65 11.87
C VAL A 451 6.82 34.44 10.57
N ASN A 452 7.47 33.83 9.58
CA ASN A 452 7.79 34.48 8.31
C ASN A 452 6.53 34.85 7.53
N ALA A 453 5.56 33.94 7.44
CA ALA A 453 4.29 34.20 6.78
C ALA A 453 3.60 35.43 7.38
N LYS A 454 3.60 35.57 8.72
CA LYS A 454 3.04 36.75 9.35
C LYS A 454 3.84 38.02 9.05
N GLN A 455 5.17 37.95 9.07
CA GLN A 455 6.06 39.08 8.73
C GLN A 455 5.90 39.53 7.29
N ASP A 456 5.68 38.59 6.37
CA ASP A 456 5.49 38.81 4.93
C ASP A 456 4.05 39.20 4.56
N GLY A 457 3.24 39.57 5.55
CA GLY A 457 1.88 40.08 5.33
C GLY A 457 0.83 39.02 5.00
N LYS A 458 1.11 37.74 5.24
CA LYS A 458 0.11 36.67 5.08
C LYS A 458 -0.87 36.71 6.25
N SER A 459 -2.15 36.80 5.90
CA SER A 459 -3.26 36.85 6.86
C SER A 459 -4.04 35.53 6.89
N LYS A 460 -3.90 34.70 5.86
CA LYS A 460 -4.64 33.46 5.61
C LYS A 460 -3.68 32.31 5.32
N ILE A 461 -4.07 31.10 5.70
CA ILE A 461 -3.25 29.91 5.47
C ILE A 461 -4.09 28.68 5.11
N ILE A 462 -3.65 27.96 4.09
CA ILE A 462 -4.12 26.62 3.75
C ILE A 462 -3.16 25.62 4.40
N ILE A 463 -3.68 24.67 5.15
CA ILE A 463 -2.92 23.52 5.63
C ILE A 463 -3.31 22.35 4.74
N ASP A 464 -2.42 22.00 3.81
CA ASP A 464 -2.63 20.91 2.87
C ASP A 464 -2.17 19.59 3.49
N LEU A 465 -3.14 18.73 3.78
CA LEU A 465 -2.99 17.40 4.38
C LEU A 465 -3.23 16.29 3.35
N SER A 466 -3.21 16.63 2.05
CA SER A 466 -3.35 15.65 0.98
C SER A 466 -2.21 14.61 1.06
N SER A 467 -2.56 13.34 0.87
CA SER A 467 -1.65 12.18 1.00
C SER A 467 -1.04 11.94 2.39
N ASN A 468 -1.50 12.61 3.45
CA ASN A 468 -0.91 12.46 4.79
C ASN A 468 -1.48 11.30 5.59
N GLU A 469 -0.77 10.18 5.65
CA GLU A 469 -1.24 8.97 6.35
C GLU A 469 -0.96 8.96 7.86
N GLY A 470 -0.28 9.99 8.37
CA GLY A 470 0.10 10.13 9.79
C GLY A 470 1.60 10.10 10.02
N GLY A 471 2.02 9.53 11.16
CA GLY A 471 3.40 9.53 11.64
C GLY A 471 3.48 9.63 13.16
N TYR A 472 4.45 10.37 13.69
CA TYR A 472 4.63 10.52 15.14
C TYR A 472 3.51 11.35 15.77
N THR A 473 2.74 10.73 16.68
CA THR A 473 1.61 11.36 17.37
C THR A 473 1.99 12.68 18.04
N LEU A 474 3.06 12.72 18.81
CA LEU A 474 3.46 13.93 19.55
C LEU A 474 3.93 15.08 18.63
N LEU A 475 4.39 14.80 17.40
CA LEU A 475 4.73 15.84 16.44
C LEU A 475 3.47 16.58 15.95
N CYS A 476 2.34 15.86 15.85
CA CYS A 476 1.07 16.44 15.48
C CYS A 476 0.47 17.30 16.61
N TYR A 477 0.74 16.93 17.88
CA TYR A 477 0.43 17.76 19.06
C TYR A 477 1.23 19.06 19.02
N ASP A 478 2.53 18.98 18.72
CA ASP A 478 3.37 20.16 18.63
C ASP A 478 2.91 21.10 17.51
N LEU A 479 2.67 20.61 16.29
CA LEU A 479 2.21 21.45 15.18
C LEU A 479 0.88 22.14 15.51
N PHE A 480 -0.08 21.42 16.10
CA PHE A 480 -1.34 22.03 16.57
C PHE A 480 -1.07 23.19 17.54
N ARG A 481 -0.19 22.96 18.52
CA ARG A 481 0.17 23.96 19.54
C ARG A 481 0.98 25.13 19.00
N GLN A 482 1.69 24.97 17.88
CA GLN A 482 2.30 26.10 17.19
C GLN A 482 1.26 27.02 16.54
N PHE A 483 0.13 26.48 16.05
CA PHE A 483 -1.01 27.29 15.61
C PHE A 483 -1.81 27.87 16.78
N PHE A 484 -2.08 27.06 17.80
CA PHE A 484 -2.94 27.40 18.94
C PHE A 484 -2.25 27.15 20.29
N PRO A 485 -1.27 27.99 20.68
CA PRO A 485 -0.42 27.77 21.85
C PRO A 485 -1.13 27.91 23.21
N THR A 486 -2.40 28.32 23.22
CA THR A 486 -3.21 28.49 24.43
C THR A 486 -4.33 27.46 24.56
N ILE A 487 -4.65 26.68 23.52
CA ILE A 487 -5.67 25.62 23.58
C ILE A 487 -5.04 24.34 24.13
N GLU A 488 -5.43 23.93 25.35
CA GLU A 488 -5.04 22.63 25.90
C GLU A 488 -5.77 21.52 25.14
N GLN A 489 -4.98 20.62 24.55
CA GLN A 489 -5.47 19.63 23.61
C GLN A 489 -6.01 18.39 24.30
N GLU A 490 -7.23 18.00 23.95
CA GLU A 490 -7.89 16.81 24.51
C GLU A 490 -7.56 15.58 23.66
N GLY A 491 -6.43 14.94 23.97
CA GLY A 491 -5.95 13.75 23.25
C GLY A 491 -6.33 12.43 23.92
N ASN A 492 -7.64 12.15 24.06
CA ASN A 492 -8.10 10.96 24.79
C ASN A 492 -7.91 9.70 23.96
N ALA A 493 -7.35 8.68 24.59
CA ALA A 493 -7.15 7.39 23.97
C ALA A 493 -7.34 6.27 25.00
N ARG A 494 -7.44 5.01 24.56
CA ARG A 494 -7.53 3.87 25.49
C ARG A 494 -6.98 2.59 24.86
N TRP A 495 -6.66 1.63 25.71
CA TRP A 495 -6.22 0.30 25.28
C TRP A 495 -7.31 -0.73 25.53
N ARG A 496 -7.34 -1.76 24.68
CA ARG A 496 -8.05 -3.00 25.01
C ARG A 496 -7.25 -3.75 26.08
N ALA A 497 -7.90 -4.08 27.19
CA ALA A 497 -7.30 -4.75 28.34
C ALA A 497 -7.20 -6.27 28.13
N SER A 498 -6.44 -6.69 27.12
CA SER A 498 -6.22 -8.11 26.82
C SER A 498 -5.34 -8.77 27.89
N LYS A 499 -5.40 -10.11 27.99
CA LYS A 499 -4.65 -10.85 29.03
C LYS A 499 -3.13 -10.64 28.96
N ALA A 500 -2.57 -10.61 27.74
CA ALA A 500 -1.14 -10.40 27.56
C ALA A 500 -0.75 -8.95 27.87
N PHE A 501 -1.57 -7.99 27.44
CA PHE A 501 -1.38 -6.58 27.74
C PHE A 501 -1.39 -6.31 29.26
N ILE A 502 -2.39 -6.83 29.99
CA ILE A 502 -2.48 -6.68 31.45
C ILE A 502 -1.32 -7.38 32.16
N ALA A 503 -0.92 -8.58 31.72
CA ALA A 503 0.25 -9.26 32.31
C ALA A 503 1.53 -8.41 32.19
N ILE A 504 1.77 -7.77 31.04
CA ILE A 504 2.91 -6.87 30.86
C ILE A 504 2.74 -5.63 31.73
N ALA A 505 1.53 -5.05 31.80
CA ALA A 505 1.23 -3.89 32.63
C ALA A 505 1.51 -4.13 34.12
N GLU A 506 1.09 -5.27 34.66
CA GLU A 506 1.35 -5.66 36.06
C GLU A 506 2.87 -5.74 36.31
N ILE A 507 3.61 -6.39 35.41
CA ILE A 507 5.06 -6.59 35.55
C ILE A 507 5.80 -5.26 35.44
N PHE A 508 5.44 -4.41 34.48
CA PHE A 508 6.15 -3.15 34.23
C PHE A 508 5.79 -2.06 35.25
N SER A 509 4.60 -2.13 35.85
CA SER A 509 4.20 -1.23 36.93
C SER A 509 4.80 -1.61 38.28
N ALA A 510 5.14 -2.89 38.48
CA ALA A 510 5.64 -3.37 39.76
C ALA A 510 6.95 -2.68 40.17
N GLY A 511 7.02 -2.20 41.43
CA GLY A 511 8.22 -1.60 42.00
C GLY A 511 8.56 -0.19 41.50
N SER A 512 7.65 0.47 40.76
CA SER A 512 7.87 1.81 40.20
C SER A 512 7.36 2.97 41.08
N ASP A 513 6.74 2.68 42.24
CA ASP A 513 6.15 3.71 43.11
C ASP A 513 7.20 4.70 43.66
N ASP A 514 8.44 4.24 43.87
CA ASP A 514 9.58 5.04 44.34
C ASP A 514 10.58 5.37 43.21
N PHE A 515 10.10 5.44 41.95
CA PHE A 515 10.97 5.69 40.78
C PHE A 515 11.72 7.02 40.89
N ASP A 516 13.04 6.96 40.77
CA ASP A 516 13.92 8.12 40.64
C ASP A 516 14.77 7.99 39.37
N PRO A 517 14.54 8.81 38.33
CA PRO A 517 15.29 8.72 37.08
C PRO A 517 16.80 8.98 37.25
N ALA A 518 17.23 9.58 38.37
CA ALA A 518 18.65 9.81 38.64
C ALA A 518 19.39 8.55 39.12
N THR A 519 18.67 7.54 39.61
CA THR A 519 19.25 6.29 40.13
C THR A 519 18.75 5.03 39.42
N ALA A 520 17.65 5.15 38.67
CA ALA A 520 17.09 4.08 37.85
C ALA A 520 18.03 3.65 36.72
N THR A 521 17.99 2.35 36.41
CA THR A 521 18.63 1.77 35.22
C THR A 521 17.84 2.12 33.96
N ASP A 522 18.48 2.04 32.79
CA ASP A 522 17.82 2.25 31.49
C ASP A 522 16.57 1.36 31.31
N THR A 523 16.59 0.13 31.86
CA THR A 523 15.44 -0.78 31.77
C THR A 523 14.28 -0.30 32.65
N GLU A 524 14.56 0.16 33.87
CA GLU A 524 13.54 0.73 34.76
C GLU A 524 12.95 2.01 34.18
N ILE A 525 13.77 2.89 33.59
CA ILE A 525 13.29 4.10 32.90
C ILE A 525 12.38 3.75 31.72
N ARG A 526 12.78 2.80 30.87
CA ARG A 526 11.95 2.37 29.72
C ARG A 526 10.63 1.72 30.15
N ARG A 527 10.63 0.95 31.24
CA ARG A 527 9.39 0.38 31.80
C ARG A 527 8.50 1.46 32.39
N TYR A 528 9.09 2.38 33.16
CA TYR A 528 8.38 3.49 33.79
C TYR A 528 7.69 4.37 32.74
N LEU A 529 8.39 4.74 31.65
CA LEU A 529 7.87 5.59 30.58
C LEU A 529 6.98 4.82 29.58
N SER A 530 6.88 3.50 29.69
CA SER A 530 6.03 2.74 28.79
C SER A 530 4.55 2.95 29.12
N TRP A 531 3.71 2.80 28.10
CA TRP A 531 2.25 2.78 28.18
C TRP A 531 1.70 1.73 29.16
N PHE A 532 2.53 0.74 29.54
CA PHE A 532 2.19 -0.33 30.48
C PHE A 532 2.32 0.11 31.95
N SER A 533 3.16 1.10 32.23
CA SER A 533 3.23 1.68 33.57
C SER A 533 2.01 2.54 33.84
N TYR A 534 1.36 2.36 35.00
CA TYR A 534 0.27 3.26 35.38
C TYR A 534 0.73 4.68 35.76
N HIS A 535 2.04 4.88 35.95
CA HIS A 535 2.62 6.17 36.33
C HIS A 535 2.83 7.15 35.18
N ASN A 536 2.91 6.67 33.94
CA ASN A 536 3.30 7.52 32.80
C ASN A 536 2.14 8.31 32.20
N ASP A 537 1.00 7.66 31.95
CA ASP A 537 -0.18 8.34 31.39
C ASP A 537 -0.89 9.16 32.47
N ILE A 538 -1.63 10.19 32.03
CA ILE A 538 -2.58 10.95 32.88
C ILE A 538 -4.02 10.67 32.46
N ASN A 539 -4.98 10.95 33.33
CA ASN A 539 -6.41 10.76 33.07
C ASN A 539 -7.02 11.96 32.31
N VAL A 540 -8.34 11.92 32.07
CA VAL A 540 -9.08 12.98 31.34
C VAL A 540 -9.19 14.31 32.10
N ASP A 541 -8.92 14.30 33.41
CA ASP A 541 -8.81 15.51 34.24
C ASP A 541 -7.38 16.08 34.23
N ASN A 542 -6.47 15.51 33.42
CA ASN A 542 -5.05 15.82 33.34
C ASN A 542 -4.29 15.55 34.65
N GLU A 543 -4.76 14.61 35.47
CA GLU A 543 -4.14 14.19 36.72
C GLU A 543 -3.48 12.80 36.56
N PRO A 544 -2.37 12.51 37.26
CA PRO A 544 -1.79 11.17 37.31
C PRO A 544 -2.77 10.14 37.88
N PHE A 545 -2.71 8.90 37.38
CA PHE A 545 -3.42 7.78 38.01
C PHE A 545 -2.82 7.46 39.38
N LYS A 546 -3.67 7.19 40.37
CA LYS A 546 -3.25 6.94 41.77
C LYS A 546 -3.01 5.47 42.06
N SER A 547 -3.42 4.58 41.16
CA SER A 547 -3.29 3.14 41.32
C SER A 547 -3.37 2.42 39.98
N PHE A 548 -2.89 1.17 39.96
CA PHE A 548 -3.04 0.28 38.82
C PHE A 548 -4.51 0.07 38.46
N GLU A 549 -5.38 -0.13 39.45
CA GLU A 549 -6.82 -0.36 39.28
C GLU A 549 -7.52 0.86 38.66
N GLU A 550 -7.08 2.08 38.97
CA GLU A 550 -7.65 3.31 38.38
C GLU A 550 -7.36 3.43 36.88
N LYS A 551 -6.21 2.92 36.41
CA LYS A 551 -5.88 2.93 34.98
C LYS A 551 -6.45 1.72 34.25
N TYR A 552 -6.38 0.53 34.82
CA TYR A 552 -6.67 -0.73 34.12
C TYR A 552 -8.06 -1.31 34.40
N GLY A 553 -8.77 -0.79 35.41
CA GLY A 553 -10.19 -1.08 35.61
C GLY A 553 -10.47 -2.32 36.47
N PRO A 554 -11.61 -2.99 36.22
CA PRO A 554 -12.22 -3.20 34.90
C PRO A 554 -13.08 -2.06 34.36
N TYR A 555 -12.97 -1.78 33.05
CA TYR A 555 -13.88 -0.91 32.28
C TYR A 555 -14.47 -1.71 31.12
N THR A 556 -15.73 -2.12 31.24
CA THR A 556 -16.37 -2.98 30.23
C THR A 556 -17.24 -2.15 29.29
N VAL A 557 -16.99 -2.28 27.99
CA VAL A 557 -17.79 -1.66 26.92
C VAL A 557 -18.03 -2.72 25.83
N LYS A 558 -19.28 -2.90 25.40
CA LYS A 558 -19.65 -3.85 24.33
C LYS A 558 -19.10 -5.28 24.55
N ASP A 559 -19.27 -5.79 25.77
CA ASP A 559 -18.77 -7.11 26.22
C ASP A 559 -17.24 -7.33 26.13
N ASP A 560 -16.47 -6.24 26.01
CA ASP A 560 -15.02 -6.25 25.99
C ASP A 560 -14.45 -5.37 27.11
N ASN A 561 -13.19 -5.59 27.48
CA ASN A 561 -12.54 -4.86 28.57
C ASN A 561 -11.50 -3.89 28.04
N PHE A 562 -11.49 -2.69 28.62
CA PHE A 562 -10.60 -1.60 28.28
C PHE A 562 -9.90 -1.05 29.52
N THR A 563 -8.85 -0.27 29.27
CA THR A 563 -8.32 0.67 30.26
C THR A 563 -9.25 1.86 30.42
N ASN A 564 -9.01 2.64 31.46
CA ASN A 564 -9.48 4.00 31.56
C ASN A 564 -8.94 4.82 30.35
N PHE A 565 -9.56 5.97 30.11
CA PHE A 565 -9.06 6.91 29.11
C PHE A 565 -7.76 7.54 29.60
N VAL A 566 -6.77 7.56 28.71
CA VAL A 566 -5.40 7.97 28.97
C VAL A 566 -4.99 9.11 28.03
N ARG A 567 -4.25 10.08 28.55
CA ARG A 567 -3.61 11.18 27.82
C ARG A 567 -2.10 11.17 28.07
N TRP A 568 -1.36 11.78 27.14
CA TRP A 568 0.09 11.99 27.24
C TRP A 568 0.47 12.97 28.35
N GLN A 569 1.59 12.74 29.03
CA GLN A 569 2.09 13.63 30.07
C GLN A 569 3.09 14.65 29.49
N LEU A 570 2.57 15.63 28.76
CA LEU A 570 3.39 16.54 27.93
C LEU A 570 4.36 17.46 28.70
N ASN A 571 4.22 17.57 30.03
CA ASN A 571 5.19 18.29 30.90
C ASN A 571 6.33 17.39 31.39
N ASN A 572 6.34 16.10 31.05
CA ASN A 572 7.40 15.18 31.42
C ASN A 572 8.55 15.27 30.40
N ASP A 573 9.66 15.89 30.80
CA ASP A 573 10.83 16.06 29.94
C ASP A 573 11.45 14.72 29.53
N LEU A 574 11.30 13.65 30.33
CA LEU A 574 11.78 12.30 30.00
C LEU A 574 10.97 11.64 28.88
N GLU A 575 9.68 11.96 28.78
CA GLU A 575 8.80 11.46 27.71
C GLU A 575 8.92 12.33 26.44
N THR A 576 9.11 13.63 26.60
CA THR A 576 9.12 14.58 25.49
C THR A 576 10.54 14.94 25.04
N SER A 577 11.20 15.89 25.69
CA SER A 577 12.44 16.50 25.21
C SER A 577 13.71 15.67 25.35
N ASN A 578 13.70 14.57 26.11
CA ASN A 578 14.88 13.75 26.32
C ASN A 578 15.25 12.94 25.06
N ASP A 579 16.47 13.10 24.56
CA ASP A 579 16.94 12.44 23.33
C ASP A 579 17.15 10.91 23.45
N THR A 580 17.25 10.38 24.68
CA THR A 580 17.55 8.95 24.92
C THR A 580 16.29 8.12 25.11
N TYR A 581 15.31 8.68 25.81
CA TYR A 581 14.11 7.97 26.25
C TYR A 581 12.81 8.56 25.69
N GLY A 582 12.81 9.86 25.41
CA GLY A 582 11.67 10.57 24.89
C GLY A 582 11.75 10.77 23.38
N LEU A 583 10.96 11.72 22.90
CA LEU A 583 10.89 12.10 21.49
C LEU A 583 12.10 12.94 21.01
N GLY A 584 12.86 13.55 21.92
CA GLY A 584 13.96 14.47 21.61
C GLY A 584 13.52 15.88 21.19
N ILE A 585 12.22 16.21 21.34
CA ILE A 585 11.70 17.57 21.15
C ILE A 585 10.74 17.93 22.29
N GLY A 586 10.76 19.19 22.71
CA GLY A 586 9.71 19.72 23.59
C GLY A 586 8.42 19.96 22.81
N ILE A 587 7.27 19.89 23.48
CA ILE A 587 5.96 20.21 22.87
C ILE A 587 5.63 21.67 23.14
N THR A 588 5.19 22.39 22.10
CA THR A 588 4.87 23.81 22.18
C THR A 588 3.81 24.09 23.25
N GLY A 589 4.10 25.06 24.10
CA GLY A 589 3.33 25.44 25.29
C GLY A 589 3.66 24.66 26.57
N TYR A 590 4.55 23.67 26.52
CA TYR A 590 5.00 22.87 27.65
C TYR A 590 6.51 23.02 27.89
N GLY A 591 6.99 22.59 29.05
CA GLY A 591 8.43 22.59 29.39
C GLY A 591 9.14 23.92 29.10
N SER A 592 10.21 23.85 28.32
CA SER A 592 11.01 25.00 27.86
C SER A 592 10.37 25.80 26.72
N ARG A 593 9.37 25.27 26.02
CA ARG A 593 8.73 25.87 24.83
C ARG A 593 7.46 26.64 25.19
N LYS A 594 7.54 27.55 26.17
CA LYS A 594 6.40 28.39 26.61
C LYS A 594 6.39 29.76 25.91
N ASN A 595 5.29 30.50 26.04
CA ASN A 595 5.10 31.88 25.54
C ASN A 595 5.11 32.04 24.01
N PHE A 596 4.52 31.09 23.28
CA PHE A 596 4.37 31.15 21.83
C PHE A 596 3.23 32.11 21.42
N THR A 597 3.37 32.71 20.24
CA THR A 597 2.39 33.63 19.67
C THR A 597 1.52 32.92 18.64
N GLN A 598 0.20 33.05 18.75
CA GLN A 598 -0.72 32.63 17.69
C GLN A 598 -0.62 33.59 16.50
N HIS A 599 -0.24 33.08 15.33
CA HIS A 599 -0.02 33.91 14.13
C HIS A 599 -1.26 34.08 13.23
N PHE A 600 -2.19 33.11 13.28
CA PHE A 600 -3.41 33.08 12.47
C PHE A 600 -4.63 32.85 13.36
N ASP A 601 -5.72 33.56 13.07
CA ASP A 601 -7.03 33.25 13.66
C ASP A 601 -7.61 31.98 13.02
N ALA A 602 -8.37 31.19 13.78
CA ALA A 602 -8.97 29.95 13.28
C ALA A 602 -9.81 30.15 12.00
N ASN A 603 -10.51 31.29 11.88
CA ASN A 603 -11.30 31.64 10.69
C ASN A 603 -10.45 31.93 9.43
N ASN A 604 -9.15 32.18 9.60
CA ASN A 604 -8.20 32.43 8.52
C ASN A 604 -7.39 31.18 8.15
N ILE A 605 -7.73 30.02 8.74
CA ILE A 605 -7.10 28.72 8.46
C ILE A 605 -8.12 27.83 7.76
N ILE A 606 -7.69 27.11 6.71
CA ILE A 606 -8.48 26.05 6.10
C ILE A 606 -7.63 24.78 5.96
N MET A 607 -8.17 23.63 6.36
CA MET A 607 -7.55 22.34 6.10
C MET A 607 -8.06 21.76 4.78
N LEU A 608 -7.13 21.24 3.97
CA LEU A 608 -7.41 20.63 2.68
C LEU A 608 -7.07 19.14 2.72
N TYR A 609 -8.03 18.30 2.31
CA TYR A 609 -7.94 16.84 2.33
C TYR A 609 -8.25 16.23 0.97
N ASP A 610 -7.65 15.07 0.69
CA ASP A 610 -7.98 14.17 -0.42
C ASP A 610 -8.54 12.82 0.04
N GLY A 611 -8.71 12.64 1.35
CA GLY A 611 -9.21 11.42 1.97
C GLY A 611 -8.15 10.51 2.57
N TYR A 612 -6.85 10.80 2.41
CA TYR A 612 -5.76 9.97 2.96
C TYR A 612 -5.53 10.19 4.46
N CYS A 613 -5.88 11.37 4.99
CA CYS A 613 -5.65 11.75 6.38
C CYS A 613 -6.04 10.64 7.37
N GLY A 614 -5.06 10.12 8.10
CA GLY A 614 -5.20 9.04 9.08
C GLY A 614 -4.16 9.14 10.21
N SER A 615 -4.28 8.27 11.22
CA SER A 615 -3.36 8.16 12.36
C SER A 615 -3.07 9.54 13.00
N ALA A 616 -1.80 9.96 13.10
CA ALA A 616 -1.44 11.27 13.63
C ALA A 616 -2.07 12.46 12.87
N CYS A 617 -2.31 12.36 11.56
CA CYS A 617 -3.02 13.39 10.80
C CYS A 617 -4.48 13.54 11.25
N HIS A 618 -5.13 12.42 11.56
CA HIS A 618 -6.47 12.42 12.15
C HIS A 618 -6.46 13.17 13.50
N ILE A 619 -5.46 12.93 14.36
CA ILE A 619 -5.41 13.59 15.68
C ILE A 619 -5.20 15.10 15.53
N PHE A 620 -4.25 15.52 14.69
CA PHE A 620 -4.06 16.94 14.36
C PHE A 620 -5.33 17.57 13.80
N SER A 621 -5.97 16.89 12.85
CA SER A 621 -7.24 17.34 12.25
C SER A 621 -8.36 17.46 13.28
N GLY A 622 -8.43 16.52 14.23
CA GLY A 622 -9.38 16.56 15.34
C GLY A 622 -9.16 17.79 16.22
N PHE A 623 -7.92 18.06 16.63
CA PHE A 623 -7.59 19.26 17.41
C PHE A 623 -7.96 20.54 16.67
N MET A 624 -7.60 20.63 15.38
CA MET A 624 -7.89 21.81 14.56
C MET A 624 -9.41 22.01 14.37
N ARG A 625 -10.17 20.96 14.04
CA ARG A 625 -11.60 21.07 13.74
C ARG A 625 -12.45 21.23 14.99
N MET A 626 -12.29 20.34 15.95
CA MET A 626 -13.20 20.24 17.09
C MET A 626 -12.80 21.18 18.22
N GLN A 627 -11.50 21.40 18.45
CA GLN A 627 -11.03 22.20 19.60
C GLN A 627 -10.70 23.63 19.21
N ALA A 628 -10.20 23.88 17.99
CA ALA A 628 -9.92 25.23 17.49
C ALA A 628 -10.96 25.79 16.51
N GLY A 629 -11.91 24.97 16.04
CA GLY A 629 -13.00 25.42 15.15
C GLY A 629 -12.58 25.66 13.69
N VAL A 630 -11.42 25.16 13.27
CA VAL A 630 -10.90 25.32 11.90
C VAL A 630 -11.73 24.51 10.91
N LYS A 631 -12.04 25.14 9.77
CA LYS A 631 -12.88 24.56 8.72
C LYS A 631 -12.08 23.70 7.75
N SER A 632 -12.80 22.88 6.99
CA SER A 632 -12.18 21.85 6.13
C SER A 632 -12.80 21.74 4.74
N ILE A 633 -11.94 21.39 3.78
CA ILE A 633 -12.28 21.05 2.40
C ILE A 633 -11.84 19.62 2.12
N ALA A 634 -12.74 18.80 1.55
CA ALA A 634 -12.40 17.48 1.03
C ALA A 634 -12.54 17.42 -0.49
N MET A 635 -11.56 16.81 -1.14
CA MET A 635 -11.47 16.69 -2.59
C MET A 635 -12.02 15.36 -3.10
N GLY A 636 -12.69 15.38 -4.25
CA GLY A 636 -13.06 14.17 -4.99
C GLY A 636 -14.26 13.42 -4.38
N GLY A 637 -14.10 12.11 -4.17
CA GLY A 637 -15.10 11.14 -3.73
C GLY A 637 -15.81 10.43 -4.89
N ARG A 638 -16.70 9.48 -4.56
CA ARG A 638 -17.53 8.80 -5.57
C ARG A 638 -18.41 9.81 -6.31
N PRO A 639 -18.80 9.55 -7.57
CA PRO A 639 -19.67 10.43 -8.35
C PRO A 639 -21.12 10.37 -7.84
N LYS A 640 -21.34 10.95 -6.66
CA LYS A 640 -22.63 11.09 -5.98
C LYS A 640 -22.73 12.48 -5.35
N ALA A 641 -23.96 12.95 -5.17
CA ALA A 641 -24.23 14.20 -4.47
C ALA A 641 -23.92 14.11 -2.97
N GLY A 642 -23.60 15.26 -2.36
CA GLY A 642 -23.40 15.40 -0.91
C GLY A 642 -21.96 15.63 -0.49
N LEU A 643 -21.78 15.90 0.80
CA LEU A 643 -20.49 16.01 1.46
C LEU A 643 -19.80 14.64 1.57
N ILE A 644 -18.50 14.68 1.86
CA ILE A 644 -17.66 13.51 2.12
C ILE A 644 -16.81 13.78 3.36
N GLN A 645 -16.18 12.74 3.89
CA GLN A 645 -15.24 12.87 4.99
C GLN A 645 -13.89 13.35 4.48
N GLY A 646 -13.25 14.29 5.20
CA GLY A 646 -11.87 14.67 4.92
C GLY A 646 -10.86 13.65 5.45
N ILE A 647 -11.18 13.06 6.61
CA ILE A 647 -10.38 12.03 7.28
C ILE A 647 -10.93 10.66 6.86
N GLY A 648 -10.26 10.02 5.90
CA GLY A 648 -10.64 8.69 5.44
C GLY A 648 -9.79 7.56 5.98
N GLY A 649 -8.58 7.86 6.46
CA GLY A 649 -7.68 6.87 7.07
C GLY A 649 -8.14 6.42 8.44
N VAL A 650 -7.36 5.49 9.01
CA VAL A 650 -7.55 4.98 10.38
C VAL A 650 -7.55 6.14 11.38
N LYS A 651 -8.47 6.12 12.35
CA LYS A 651 -8.59 7.12 13.43
C LYS A 651 -8.13 6.54 14.77
N GLY A 652 -7.16 5.64 14.72
CA GLY A 652 -6.47 5.08 15.88
C GLY A 652 -5.36 6.00 16.39
N ALA A 653 -4.99 5.84 17.66
CA ALA A 653 -4.01 6.69 18.33
C ALA A 653 -2.59 6.10 18.37
N LEU A 654 -2.45 4.78 18.15
CA LEU A 654 -1.17 4.10 18.17
C LEU A 654 -1.23 2.78 17.38
N VAL A 655 -0.14 2.48 16.69
CA VAL A 655 0.07 1.22 15.98
C VAL A 655 1.27 0.51 16.57
N PHE A 656 1.17 -0.80 16.76
CA PHE A 656 2.34 -1.65 17.06
C PHE A 656 2.54 -2.69 15.97
N SER A 657 3.80 -2.99 15.69
CA SER A 657 4.16 -4.17 14.92
C SER A 657 3.98 -5.43 15.77
N LEU A 658 3.80 -6.59 15.12
CA LEU A 658 3.84 -7.89 15.80
C LEU A 658 5.19 -8.08 16.54
N LYS A 659 6.28 -7.54 15.99
CA LYS A 659 7.61 -7.59 16.62
C LYS A 659 7.63 -6.78 17.90
N THR A 660 7.12 -5.55 17.89
CA THR A 660 7.01 -4.70 19.09
C THR A 660 6.25 -5.43 20.21
N ILE A 661 5.12 -6.05 19.89
CA ILE A 661 4.33 -6.83 20.85
C ILE A 661 5.12 -8.03 21.40
N TYR A 662 5.82 -8.76 20.51
CA TYR A 662 6.68 -9.88 20.90
C TYR A 662 7.81 -9.43 21.83
N ASP A 663 8.50 -8.36 21.49
CA ASP A 663 9.64 -7.83 22.25
C ASP A 663 9.22 -7.39 23.67
N TYR A 664 8.07 -6.74 23.82
CA TYR A 664 7.52 -6.43 25.14
C TYR A 664 7.20 -7.69 25.95
N ALA A 665 6.62 -8.71 25.32
CA ALA A 665 6.37 -9.99 25.99
C ALA A 665 7.69 -10.66 26.43
N GLN A 666 8.71 -10.68 25.57
CA GLN A 666 10.03 -11.22 25.92
C GLN A 666 10.71 -10.43 27.04
N SER A 667 10.60 -9.10 27.01
CA SER A 667 11.16 -8.21 28.04
C SER A 667 10.48 -8.38 29.41
N ALA A 668 9.21 -8.80 29.45
CA ALA A 668 8.46 -9.05 30.67
C ALA A 668 8.67 -10.46 31.26
N LEU A 669 9.01 -11.46 30.43
CA LEU A 669 9.15 -12.86 30.85
C LEU A 669 10.11 -13.12 32.02
N PRO A 670 11.27 -12.44 32.16
CA PRO A 670 12.18 -12.67 33.28
C PRO A 670 11.56 -12.43 34.67
N ASP A 671 10.60 -11.51 34.74
CA ASP A 671 9.94 -11.10 35.98
C ASP A 671 8.51 -11.67 36.11
N ALA A 672 8.08 -12.49 35.15
CA ALA A 672 6.73 -13.03 35.09
C ALA A 672 6.51 -14.16 36.10
N THR A 673 5.33 -14.16 36.74
CA THR A 673 4.82 -15.35 37.44
C THR A 673 4.58 -16.50 36.46
N ALA A 674 4.42 -17.73 36.97
CA ALA A 674 4.11 -18.88 36.10
C ALA A 674 2.85 -18.66 35.25
N ALA A 675 1.80 -18.08 35.82
CA ALA A 675 0.55 -17.80 35.10
C ALA A 675 0.72 -16.71 34.02
N GLN A 676 1.46 -15.65 34.31
CA GLN A 676 1.78 -14.61 33.33
C GLN A 676 2.68 -15.18 32.22
N ALA A 677 3.69 -15.99 32.56
CA ALA A 677 4.55 -16.64 31.59
C ALA A 677 3.77 -17.55 30.63
N ASP A 678 2.76 -18.29 31.12
CA ASP A 678 1.89 -19.12 30.26
C ASP A 678 1.05 -18.30 29.28
N ILE A 679 0.73 -17.05 29.61
CA ILE A 679 0.05 -16.12 28.70
C ILE A 679 1.05 -15.58 27.67
N LEU A 680 2.19 -15.05 28.14
CA LEU A 680 3.18 -14.37 27.30
C LEU A 680 3.86 -15.31 26.31
N LYS A 681 4.12 -16.57 26.69
CA LYS A 681 4.72 -17.59 25.81
C LYS A 681 3.85 -17.99 24.61
N LYS A 682 2.58 -17.57 24.57
CA LYS A 682 1.71 -17.75 23.39
C LYS A 682 2.08 -16.79 22.26
N LEU A 683 2.72 -15.66 22.57
CA LEU A 683 3.29 -14.74 21.58
C LEU A 683 4.63 -15.32 21.11
N THR A 684 4.58 -16.14 20.07
CA THR A 684 5.77 -16.79 19.49
C THR A 684 6.33 -15.99 18.33
N SER A 685 7.61 -16.14 18.01
CA SER A 685 8.24 -15.49 16.86
C SER A 685 7.80 -16.04 15.48
N LEU A 686 6.98 -17.10 15.42
CA LEU A 686 6.59 -17.74 14.16
C LEU A 686 5.90 -16.79 13.15
N PRO A 687 4.96 -15.90 13.54
CA PRO A 687 4.39 -14.93 12.59
C PRO A 687 5.45 -14.00 12.03
N LEU A 688 6.46 -13.64 12.82
CA LEU A 688 7.55 -12.76 12.38
C LEU A 688 8.47 -13.47 11.36
N GLN A 689 8.53 -14.80 11.39
CA GLN A 689 9.32 -15.63 10.44
C GLN A 689 8.59 -15.88 9.12
N ARG A 690 7.26 -15.93 9.17
CA ARG A 690 6.38 -16.33 8.06
C ARG A 690 5.63 -15.16 7.42
N THR A 691 6.04 -13.94 7.77
CA THR A 691 5.50 -12.68 7.24
C THR A 691 6.65 -11.71 7.04
N LEU A 692 6.46 -10.66 6.25
CA LEU A 692 7.40 -9.52 6.19
C LEU A 692 7.14 -8.51 7.32
N GLY A 693 6.12 -8.74 8.12
CA GLY A 693 5.64 -7.83 9.15
C GLY A 693 4.14 -7.93 9.33
N GLY A 694 3.66 -7.21 10.32
CA GLY A 694 2.25 -7.02 10.58
C GLY A 694 2.07 -5.97 11.64
N TYR A 695 0.93 -5.28 11.57
CA TYR A 695 0.60 -4.14 12.41
C TYR A 695 -0.82 -4.30 12.95
N LEU A 696 -1.04 -3.72 14.13
CA LEU A 696 -2.34 -3.66 14.80
C LEU A 696 -2.59 -2.25 15.31
N ASN A 697 -3.84 -1.79 15.19
CA ASN A 697 -4.30 -0.60 15.90
C ASN A 697 -4.45 -0.97 17.37
N VAL A 698 -3.51 -0.56 18.22
CA VAL A 698 -3.46 -1.02 19.61
C VAL A 698 -4.09 -0.05 20.60
N ARG A 699 -4.38 1.18 20.14
CA ARG A 699 -4.94 2.24 20.99
C ARG A 699 -6.04 2.98 20.22
N ASP A 700 -7.26 2.92 20.74
CA ASP A 700 -8.38 3.72 20.23
C ASP A 700 -8.14 5.20 20.55
N TYR A 701 -8.59 6.08 19.66
CA TYR A 701 -8.82 7.49 20.00
C TYR A 701 -10.31 7.70 20.31
N ILE A 702 -10.61 8.50 21.34
CA ILE A 702 -11.98 8.72 21.83
C ILE A 702 -12.25 10.23 21.88
N TYR A 703 -13.25 10.69 21.14
CA TYR A 703 -13.68 12.09 21.25
C TYR A 703 -14.36 12.36 22.58
N SER A 704 -14.27 13.60 23.06
CA SER A 704 -14.73 13.98 24.39
C SER A 704 -16.25 13.82 24.58
N ASP A 705 -17.03 13.90 23.51
CA ASP A 705 -18.47 13.63 23.48
C ASP A 705 -18.82 12.12 23.53
N HIS A 706 -17.82 11.25 23.39
CA HIS A 706 -17.94 9.79 23.41
C HIS A 706 -17.19 9.13 24.59
N LEU A 707 -16.85 9.90 25.63
CA LEU A 707 -16.30 9.33 26.87
C LEU A 707 -17.32 8.44 27.59
N ASP A 708 -18.61 8.77 27.51
CA ASP A 708 -19.67 8.04 28.22
C ASP A 708 -20.04 6.69 27.54
N ASP A 709 -20.06 6.65 26.21
CA ASP A 709 -20.40 5.43 25.45
C ASP A 709 -19.17 4.65 24.98
N GLY A 710 -17.99 5.28 25.01
CA GLY A 710 -16.73 4.71 24.60
C GLY A 710 -16.66 4.39 23.10
N LEU A 711 -17.41 5.09 22.23
CA LEU A 711 -17.34 4.89 20.79
C LEU A 711 -15.98 5.38 20.24
N PRO A 712 -15.18 4.51 19.59
CA PRO A 712 -13.93 4.93 18.97
C PRO A 712 -14.15 5.90 17.81
N ALA A 713 -13.26 6.88 17.68
CA ALA A 713 -13.25 7.85 16.57
C ALA A 713 -13.30 7.17 15.19
N GLN A 714 -12.72 5.96 15.07
CA GLN A 714 -12.82 5.09 13.89
C GLN A 714 -14.25 4.98 13.36
N TYR A 715 -15.25 4.86 14.23
CA TYR A 715 -16.63 4.62 13.83
C TYR A 715 -17.48 5.88 13.75
N ILE A 716 -16.87 7.06 13.89
CA ILE A 716 -17.56 8.35 13.86
C ILE A 716 -17.42 8.94 12.46
N ARG A 717 -18.57 9.18 11.83
CA ARG A 717 -18.64 9.86 10.54
C ARG A 717 -18.43 11.36 10.72
N GLU A 718 -17.45 11.91 10.01
CA GLU A 718 -17.10 13.33 10.11
C GLU A 718 -17.00 13.99 8.74
N GLU A 719 -18.06 14.65 8.32
CA GLU A 719 -18.08 15.34 7.03
C GLU A 719 -17.24 16.62 7.05
N SER A 720 -16.59 16.93 5.92
CA SER A 720 -15.94 18.23 5.72
C SER A 720 -16.99 19.33 5.55
N ASP A 721 -16.62 20.57 5.82
CA ASP A 721 -17.52 21.72 5.65
C ASP A 721 -17.79 22.04 4.16
N CYS A 722 -16.86 21.65 3.30
CA CYS A 722 -16.87 21.89 1.87
C CYS A 722 -16.35 20.67 1.11
N ARG A 723 -16.98 20.36 -0.02
CA ARG A 723 -16.49 19.39 -1.00
C ARG A 723 -16.20 20.09 -2.33
N LEU A 724 -15.03 19.81 -2.90
CA LEU A 724 -14.64 20.23 -4.25
C LEU A 724 -14.28 19.01 -5.11
N PHE A 725 -14.37 19.17 -6.43
CA PHE A 725 -13.95 18.15 -7.39
C PHE A 725 -12.61 18.54 -8.03
N TYR A 726 -11.78 17.54 -8.34
CA TYR A 726 -10.59 17.75 -9.13
C TYR A 726 -10.96 18.19 -10.55
N THR A 727 -10.13 19.04 -11.14
CA THR A 727 -10.23 19.44 -12.56
C THR A 727 -8.96 19.00 -13.29
N VAL A 728 -8.98 19.04 -14.63
CA VAL A 728 -7.80 18.79 -15.47
C VAL A 728 -6.60 19.62 -15.00
N LYS A 729 -6.79 20.90 -14.70
CA LYS A 729 -5.69 21.79 -14.29
C LYS A 729 -5.05 21.34 -12.98
N MET A 730 -5.85 20.83 -12.04
CA MET A 730 -5.35 20.33 -10.75
C MET A 730 -4.55 19.03 -10.88
N ILE A 731 -4.78 18.23 -11.93
CA ILE A 731 -3.99 17.03 -12.20
C ILE A 731 -2.54 17.42 -12.54
N THR A 732 -2.32 18.53 -13.23
CA THR A 732 -0.99 18.96 -13.69
C THR A 732 -0.33 20.01 -12.78
N ASP A 733 -1.12 20.81 -12.05
CA ASP A 733 -0.64 21.95 -11.27
C ASP A 733 -1.26 21.97 -9.87
N ILE A 734 -0.45 21.71 -8.84
CA ILE A 734 -0.89 21.75 -7.44
C ILE A 734 -1.37 23.15 -7.04
N LYS A 735 -0.84 24.22 -7.63
CA LYS A 735 -1.32 25.59 -7.32
C LYS A 735 -2.77 25.78 -7.72
N ALA A 736 -3.24 25.09 -8.76
CA ALA A 736 -4.65 25.15 -9.15
C ALA A 736 -5.56 24.56 -8.07
N LEU A 737 -5.09 23.53 -7.36
CA LEU A 737 -5.79 22.96 -6.20
C LEU A 737 -5.85 23.96 -5.06
N TRP A 738 -4.72 24.56 -4.68
CA TRP A 738 -4.66 25.57 -3.62
C TRP A 738 -5.46 26.82 -3.94
N ILE A 739 -5.47 27.27 -5.20
CA ILE A 739 -6.30 28.38 -5.66
C ILE A 739 -7.79 28.05 -5.51
N ALA A 740 -8.21 26.82 -5.83
CA ALA A 740 -9.61 26.43 -5.63
C ALA A 740 -9.98 26.39 -4.14
N ALA A 741 -9.09 25.88 -3.28
CA ALA A 741 -9.27 25.92 -1.84
C ALA A 741 -9.35 27.35 -1.29
N ALA A 742 -8.42 28.23 -1.68
CA ALA A 742 -8.42 29.65 -1.30
C ALA A 742 -9.70 30.35 -1.77
N ASN A 743 -10.17 30.06 -2.98
CA ASN A 743 -11.39 30.66 -3.49
C ASN A 743 -12.63 30.26 -2.69
N ALA A 744 -12.73 28.99 -2.31
CA ALA A 744 -13.81 28.49 -1.48
C ALA A 744 -13.75 29.06 -0.06
N ALA A 745 -12.56 29.07 0.55
CA ALA A 745 -12.37 29.46 1.94
C ALA A 745 -12.40 30.97 2.16
N PHE A 746 -11.82 31.75 1.25
CA PHE A 746 -11.48 33.14 1.51
C PHE A 746 -12.09 34.15 0.53
N ASN A 747 -12.49 33.70 -0.68
CA ASN A 747 -13.01 34.59 -1.72
C ASN A 747 -14.50 34.34 -2.05
N GLY A 748 -15.18 33.52 -1.25
CA GLY A 748 -16.63 33.32 -1.32
C GLY A 748 -17.14 32.56 -2.55
N LYS A 749 -16.28 31.80 -3.24
CA LYS A 749 -16.69 30.87 -4.29
C LYS A 749 -17.41 29.67 -3.65
N ASP A 750 -18.54 29.24 -4.21
CA ASP A 750 -19.25 28.12 -3.60
C ASP A 750 -18.52 26.78 -3.81
N CYS A 751 -18.71 25.89 -2.85
CA CYS A 751 -18.33 24.49 -2.94
C CYS A 751 -19.24 23.73 -3.92
N ALA A 752 -18.81 22.55 -4.37
CA ALA A 752 -19.71 21.63 -5.08
C ALA A 752 -20.83 21.15 -4.14
N TYR A 753 -20.47 20.86 -2.88
CA TYR A 753 -21.41 20.59 -1.78
C TYR A 753 -20.88 21.22 -0.48
N GLY A 754 -21.80 21.59 0.41
CA GLY A 754 -21.49 22.32 1.63
C GLY A 754 -21.28 23.82 1.39
N SER A 755 -20.75 24.50 2.40
CA SER A 755 -20.52 25.94 2.35
C SER A 755 -19.51 26.35 3.41
N LEU A 756 -18.65 27.29 3.07
CA LEU A 756 -17.76 27.97 4.01
C LEU A 756 -18.31 29.37 4.33
N PRO A 757 -18.04 29.92 5.54
CA PRO A 757 -18.43 31.27 5.88
C PRO A 757 -17.87 32.27 4.86
N LYS A 758 -18.70 33.18 4.36
CA LYS A 758 -18.22 34.32 3.58
C LYS A 758 -17.55 35.28 4.54
N MET A 759 -16.24 35.45 4.42
CA MET A 759 -15.53 36.50 5.17
C MET A 759 -16.06 37.85 4.69
N THR A 760 -16.63 38.62 5.62
CA THR A 760 -17.17 39.97 5.39
C THR A 760 -16.09 41.02 5.45
#